data_AF-A0A1W5D754-F1
#
_entry.id   AF-A0A1W5D754-F1
#
_cell.length_a   1.000
_cell.length_b   1.000
_cell.length_c   1.000
_cell.angle_alpha   90.00
_cell.angle_beta   90.00
_cell.angle_gamma   90.00
#
_symmetry.space_group_name_H-M   'P 1'
#
loop_
_entity.id
_entity.type
_entity.pdbx_description
1 polymer ?
#
loop_
_entity_poly.entity_id
_entity_poly.type
_entity_poly.pdbx_seq_one_letter_code
_entity_poly.pdbx_strand_id
1 'polypeptide(L)'
;MEHSSIFAFLLGLSVSLTWLPTLGAAQSSGSIGVPKYTVPANFPTSAFSSYYSPVTSTAEPQPALYDPVLNITFPLNLTNPSTIPTNDTDPVYYPQAVANLSAPATSALLQTALTAVLGVIQDSGLPSNCSKCIAGLSIAKTLALIVPQSVPNFLVTVCQQTKFASNSTCQNNYEAGSFGAIWTQVLALADVSGQDGQYICNSLSSTFCPAPTTNYLNVSALFPKPKPANATTPPPSGKRVKVLHLSDFHLDPRTNVHNAVSSQVVLPAPLYGSFLCDTPYYLGLGALQAIGPLTGTGSGNSSFAWSIYTGDLVAHDPQNQLSRAFTEYTELSVYDLFKEYIAGPVFPVLGNHDSNPEAIDAPHSLPGPLGQQLSWNYNHVTSLWQQNGWIDAANAQQAALHYAAYSVKNHYGLRIITLNTDFWYRSNFFNFINTTDPDVSGMLGFLIQELQAAEDAQERVWILGHVLSGWDGSNPLSNPTNLFYQIVDRYSPHVIANIFFGHTHEDEVMIFYANNGTKMASQTALTPGWIGPSVTPLTNLNSGFRMYEVDTGSFDVYEAYTWYADVSSFPSLNQTGPIYQFEYSTRDAYGPGSGWPSTAPLNATFWHNVTEAMQNNHTLVQVFNTYQGKTFVPADALWTLAMACSVYLKFFHHYSTSQLRGLELKYLALCYGVPFVPAVIYLFVQHGAKGRIYGPANLWCWVAIEYDFLRAATFYGPVWLVLILTMFIYILVGRYIYSKRRTLREFPTFRYSQPDEASVAGSRTTDIPVRPSTGLETPKSAHYPEGTRSMRFSHPFGRCQDFLQSTFNIDSPKPSRGSPSSSRYKPDAVALACTKVAFLFFAALLITWVPATVNRAYIFLNGGLASFPLLYMVGLLLPLQGFWNAVIYISTSMSACREMWSTLRGQQREAVPVVAAYEGRSRNNVAMSECASLTG
;
A
#
# COMPACT_ATOMS: atom_id res chain seq x y z
N MET A 1 24.28 2.81 -67.97
CA MET A 1 25.40 3.46 -67.27
C MET A 1 25.08 4.94 -67.08
N GLU A 2 24.14 5.34 -66.21
CA GLU A 2 23.95 5.00 -64.77
C GLU A 2 25.07 5.59 -63.89
N HIS A 3 24.81 6.32 -62.80
CA HIS A 3 23.57 6.93 -62.32
C HIS A 3 23.90 8.33 -61.74
N SER A 4 23.38 9.40 -62.35
CA SER A 4 23.52 10.78 -61.86
C SER A 4 22.20 11.55 -62.03
N SER A 5 21.17 11.14 -61.29
CA SER A 5 19.88 11.84 -61.14
C SER A 5 19.09 11.16 -60.03
N ILE A 6 18.95 11.83 -58.87
CA ILE A 6 17.91 11.65 -57.81
C ILE A 6 18.24 12.53 -56.57
N PHE A 7 19.50 12.88 -56.33
CA PHE A 7 19.90 13.73 -55.19
C PHE A 7 19.56 15.23 -55.31
N ALA A 8 19.02 15.68 -56.44
CA ALA A 8 18.78 17.10 -56.73
C ALA A 8 17.36 17.61 -56.42
N PHE A 9 16.46 16.78 -55.87
CA PHE A 9 15.04 17.11 -55.70
C PHE A 9 14.61 17.45 -54.25
N LEU A 10 15.54 17.51 -53.29
CA LEU A 10 15.23 17.73 -51.87
C LEU A 10 15.99 18.91 -51.22
N LEU A 11 16.60 19.79 -52.04
CA LEU A 11 17.44 20.90 -51.57
C LEU A 11 16.93 22.28 -52.02
N GLY A 12 15.62 22.40 -52.24
CA GLY A 12 14.99 23.60 -52.81
C GLY A 12 13.59 23.89 -52.28
N LEU A 13 13.44 24.06 -50.96
CA LEU A 13 12.28 24.71 -50.31
C LEU A 13 12.60 25.03 -48.84
N SER A 14 13.50 26.00 -48.63
CA SER A 14 13.93 26.45 -47.30
C SER A 14 13.84 27.98 -47.16
N VAL A 15 12.64 28.54 -47.35
CA VAL A 15 12.26 29.89 -46.91
C VAL A 15 10.78 29.85 -46.51
N SER A 16 10.39 30.64 -45.49
CA SER A 16 9.01 30.88 -45.02
C SER A 16 8.42 29.88 -44.00
N LEU A 17 8.94 29.90 -42.77
CA LEU A 17 8.15 29.85 -41.51
C LEU A 17 9.06 30.06 -40.29
N THR A 18 9.56 31.29 -40.14
CA THR A 18 9.81 31.86 -38.81
C THR A 18 8.48 32.09 -38.10
N TRP A 19 8.49 32.32 -36.78
CA TRP A 19 7.34 32.32 -35.86
C TRP A 19 6.91 30.95 -35.31
N LEU A 20 7.83 30.27 -34.64
CA LEU A 20 7.48 29.61 -33.38
C LEU A 20 7.68 30.64 -32.26
N PRO A 21 6.66 30.98 -31.45
CA PRO A 21 6.90 31.81 -30.28
C PRO A 21 7.75 31.01 -29.30
N THR A 22 8.80 31.63 -28.80
CA THR A 22 9.38 31.24 -27.51
C THR A 22 8.27 31.39 -26.46
N LEU A 23 7.61 30.29 -26.10
CA LEU A 23 6.97 30.17 -24.80
C LEU A 23 8.10 30.18 -23.78
N GLY A 24 8.57 31.38 -23.46
CA GLY A 24 9.35 31.60 -22.27
C GLY A 24 8.48 31.12 -21.12
N ALA A 25 8.97 30.13 -20.39
CA ALA A 25 8.37 29.74 -19.13
C ALA A 25 8.23 31.02 -18.30
N ALA A 26 6.99 31.43 -18.02
CA ALA A 26 6.72 32.57 -17.18
C ALA A 26 7.13 32.19 -15.76
N GLN A 27 8.39 32.46 -15.46
CA GLN A 27 9.05 32.12 -14.22
C GLN A 27 8.46 32.98 -13.09
N SER A 28 7.31 32.55 -12.54
CA SER A 28 6.80 33.07 -11.27
C SER A 28 7.60 32.44 -10.13
N SER A 29 8.88 32.78 -10.06
CA SER A 29 9.80 32.26 -9.06
C SER A 29 9.51 32.87 -7.68
N GLY A 30 8.66 32.20 -6.91
CA GLY A 30 8.98 31.99 -5.51
C GLY A 30 10.27 31.16 -5.48
N SER A 31 11.38 31.72 -5.01
CA SER A 31 12.67 31.04 -5.15
C SER A 31 12.75 29.86 -4.17
N ILE A 32 12.60 28.63 -4.68
CA ILE A 32 13.26 27.48 -4.10
C ILE A 32 14.78 27.76 -4.00
N GLY A 33 15.46 27.09 -3.09
CA GLY A 33 16.87 27.33 -2.79
C GLY A 33 17.82 26.71 -3.82
N VAL A 34 18.90 26.08 -3.36
CA VAL A 34 19.76 25.31 -4.26
C VAL A 34 19.01 24.09 -4.81
N PRO A 35 19.23 23.66 -6.06
CA PRO A 35 18.49 22.54 -6.66
C PRO A 35 18.85 21.17 -6.05
N LYS A 36 20.01 21.09 -5.39
CA LYS A 36 20.50 19.92 -4.64
C LYS A 36 21.42 20.37 -3.51
N TYR A 37 21.48 19.57 -2.45
CA TYR A 37 22.37 19.75 -1.31
C TYR A 37 23.10 18.44 -1.03
N THR A 38 24.43 18.49 -0.96
CA THR A 38 25.26 17.34 -0.57
C THR A 38 25.56 17.45 0.91
N VAL A 39 25.07 16.49 1.70
CA VAL A 39 25.30 16.42 3.14
C VAL A 39 26.81 16.25 3.42
N PRO A 40 27.40 16.97 4.39
CA PRO A 40 28.79 16.75 4.81
C PRO A 40 29.01 15.31 5.31
N ALA A 41 30.17 14.70 5.02
CA ALA A 41 30.47 13.34 5.48
C ALA A 41 30.70 13.23 7.01
N ASN A 42 31.09 14.32 7.65
CA ASN A 42 31.35 14.37 9.08
C ASN A 42 30.06 14.68 9.83
N PHE A 43 29.76 13.89 10.86
CA PHE A 43 28.70 14.22 11.80
C PHE A 43 29.02 15.54 12.52
N PRO A 44 28.11 16.52 12.58
CA PRO A 44 28.33 17.75 13.31
C PRO A 44 28.13 17.49 14.80
N THR A 45 29.23 17.24 15.50
CA THR A 45 29.21 16.97 16.95
C THR A 45 28.74 18.15 17.81
N SER A 46 28.44 19.31 17.21
CA SER A 46 27.80 20.43 17.90
C SER A 46 26.28 20.29 18.02
N ALA A 47 25.66 19.34 17.34
CA ALA A 47 24.21 19.12 17.36
C ALA A 47 23.68 18.66 18.74
N PHE A 48 24.55 18.10 19.57
CA PHE A 48 24.25 17.78 20.97
C PHE A 48 25.41 18.23 21.86
N SER A 49 25.12 18.52 23.13
CA SER A 49 26.12 19.05 24.08
C SER A 49 27.20 18.06 24.48
N SER A 50 26.90 16.75 24.44
CA SER A 50 27.79 15.68 24.89
C SER A 50 27.39 14.32 24.29
N TYR A 51 28.33 13.38 24.28
CA TYR A 51 28.16 12.01 23.77
C TYR A 51 28.84 11.03 24.74
N TYR A 52 28.29 9.82 24.84
CA TYR A 52 28.88 8.75 25.66
C TYR A 52 30.16 8.15 25.08
N SER A 53 30.28 8.18 23.76
CA SER A 53 31.45 7.71 23.00
C SER A 53 31.82 8.75 21.94
N PRO A 54 33.10 8.84 21.50
CA PRO A 54 33.48 9.68 20.37
C PRO A 54 32.69 9.29 19.12
N VAL A 55 32.12 10.27 18.41
CA VAL A 55 31.37 10.02 17.18
C VAL A 55 32.32 9.59 16.06
N THR A 56 31.98 8.51 15.34
CA THR A 56 32.75 7.96 14.22
C THR A 56 31.84 7.56 13.06
N SER A 57 32.41 7.38 11.87
CA SER A 57 31.69 6.85 10.70
C SER A 57 31.51 5.32 10.71
N THR A 58 31.75 4.66 11.84
CA THR A 58 31.70 3.19 11.99
C THR A 58 30.86 2.72 13.18
N ALA A 59 30.14 3.64 13.82
CA ALA A 59 29.22 3.38 14.92
C ALA A 59 28.19 4.51 14.95
N GLU A 60 26.98 4.21 15.41
CA GLU A 60 25.94 5.22 15.56
C GLU A 60 26.34 6.24 16.63
N PRO A 61 26.09 7.55 16.44
CA PRO A 61 26.28 8.55 17.49
C PRO A 61 25.43 8.20 18.72
N GLN A 62 26.01 8.36 19.92
CA GLN A 62 25.32 8.13 21.19
C GLN A 62 25.30 9.42 22.03
N PRO A 63 24.39 10.37 21.73
CA PRO A 63 24.21 11.58 22.53
C PRO A 63 23.93 11.25 24.00
N ALA A 64 24.57 11.99 24.90
CA ALA A 64 24.34 11.88 26.34
C ALA A 64 23.34 12.96 26.77
N LEU A 65 22.07 12.75 26.41
CA LEU A 65 21.01 13.75 26.60
C LEU A 65 20.65 13.91 28.07
N TYR A 66 20.68 15.17 28.53
CA TYR A 66 20.13 15.58 29.82
C TYR A 66 18.73 16.15 29.59
N ASP A 67 17.75 15.54 30.24
CA ASP A 67 16.36 15.95 30.15
C ASP A 67 16.01 17.03 31.20
N PRO A 68 15.58 18.23 30.78
CA PRO A 68 15.22 19.30 31.69
C PRO A 68 13.81 19.17 32.31
N VAL A 69 12.92 18.33 31.77
CA VAL A 69 11.58 18.05 32.31
C VAL A 69 11.67 17.01 33.43
N LEU A 70 12.36 15.89 33.15
CA LEU A 70 12.55 14.77 34.07
C LEU A 70 13.73 15.00 35.03
N ASN A 71 14.64 15.93 34.72
CA ASN A 71 15.86 16.24 35.49
C ASN A 71 16.78 15.00 35.66
N ILE A 72 17.01 14.29 34.55
CA ILE A 72 17.87 13.10 34.47
C ILE A 72 18.82 13.17 33.27
N THR A 73 19.80 12.27 33.21
CA THR A 73 20.53 11.98 31.97
C THR A 73 20.24 10.54 31.58
N PHE A 74 19.72 10.32 30.38
CA PHE A 74 19.31 8.99 29.91
C PHE A 74 20.51 8.04 29.76
N PRO A 75 20.47 6.81 30.30
CA PRO A 75 21.65 5.97 30.40
C PRO A 75 22.06 5.34 29.05
N LEU A 76 23.37 5.17 28.84
CA LEU A 76 23.97 4.60 27.62
C LEU A 76 23.36 3.25 27.16
N ASN A 77 22.91 2.39 28.07
CA ASN A 77 22.35 1.09 27.67
C ASN A 77 21.05 1.22 26.86
N LEU A 78 20.36 2.36 26.95
CA LEU A 78 19.13 2.66 26.24
C LEU A 78 19.33 2.75 24.71
N THR A 79 20.51 3.21 24.28
CA THR A 79 20.91 3.45 22.88
C THR A 79 22.13 2.64 22.46
N ASN A 80 22.46 1.58 23.20
CA ASN A 80 23.59 0.71 22.86
C ASN A 80 23.13 -0.50 22.04
N PRO A 81 23.48 -0.58 20.74
CA PRO A 81 23.07 -1.70 19.87
C PRO A 81 23.60 -3.07 20.29
N SER A 82 24.58 -3.12 21.21
CA SER A 82 25.14 -4.37 21.74
C SER A 82 24.47 -4.83 23.04
N THR A 83 23.66 -3.97 23.68
CA THR A 83 23.03 -4.25 25.00
C THR A 83 21.60 -3.74 25.07
N ILE A 84 20.84 -3.92 23.98
CA ILE A 84 19.43 -3.51 23.90
C ILE A 84 18.64 -4.21 25.03
N PRO A 85 17.94 -3.46 25.91
CA PRO A 85 17.08 -4.05 26.92
C PRO A 85 15.98 -4.90 26.27
N THR A 86 15.70 -6.08 26.82
CA THR A 86 14.63 -6.99 26.32
C THR A 86 13.54 -7.26 27.35
N ASN A 87 13.54 -6.48 28.44
CA ASN A 87 12.58 -6.55 29.53
C ASN A 87 12.26 -5.13 29.99
N ASP A 88 11.02 -4.72 29.77
CA ASP A 88 10.50 -3.44 30.26
C ASP A 88 10.28 -3.47 31.79
N THR A 89 10.50 -2.34 32.45
CA THR A 89 10.22 -2.10 33.88
C THR A 89 9.08 -1.12 34.10
N ASP A 90 8.42 -0.69 33.04
CA ASP A 90 7.34 0.29 33.08
C ASP A 90 6.13 -0.17 33.94
N PRO A 91 5.40 0.78 34.54
CA PRO A 91 4.18 0.48 35.29
C PRO A 91 3.10 -0.19 34.42
N VAL A 92 2.76 -1.42 34.76
CA VAL A 92 1.66 -2.18 34.12
C VAL A 92 0.37 -2.05 34.94
N TYR A 93 -0.72 -1.64 34.29
CA TYR A 93 -2.02 -1.39 34.93
C TYR A 93 -3.05 -2.48 34.61
N TYR A 94 -3.91 -2.76 35.59
CA TYR A 94 -4.95 -3.79 35.51
C TYR A 94 -6.29 -3.28 36.04
N PRO A 95 -7.43 -3.80 35.55
CA PRO A 95 -8.73 -3.60 36.19
C PRO A 95 -8.72 -4.09 37.64
N GLN A 96 -9.57 -3.50 38.49
CA GLN A 96 -9.77 -4.00 39.84
C GLN A 96 -10.47 -5.38 39.80
N ALA A 97 -9.86 -6.39 40.43
CA ALA A 97 -10.44 -7.73 40.52
C ALA A 97 -11.76 -7.71 41.31
N VAL A 98 -12.80 -8.33 40.77
CA VAL A 98 -14.13 -8.42 41.43
C VAL A 98 -14.20 -9.50 42.51
N ALA A 99 -13.16 -10.34 42.64
CA ALA A 99 -13.04 -11.36 43.66
C ALA A 99 -11.58 -11.48 44.13
N ASN A 100 -11.38 -11.95 45.36
CA ASN A 100 -10.06 -12.25 45.91
C ASN A 100 -9.89 -13.76 46.04
N LEU A 101 -9.31 -14.40 45.02
CA LEU A 101 -9.10 -15.86 44.98
C LEU A 101 -7.72 -16.25 45.52
N SER A 102 -7.65 -17.39 46.20
CA SER A 102 -6.37 -18.00 46.57
C SER A 102 -5.67 -18.55 45.32
N ALA A 103 -4.33 -18.63 45.35
CA ALA A 103 -3.56 -19.12 44.21
C ALA A 103 -4.04 -20.48 43.65
N PRO A 104 -4.38 -21.51 44.47
CA PRO A 104 -4.96 -22.76 43.96
C PRO A 104 -6.31 -22.59 43.26
N ALA A 105 -7.17 -21.69 43.76
CA ALA A 105 -8.46 -21.39 43.13
C ALA A 105 -8.28 -20.65 41.80
N THR A 106 -7.33 -19.72 41.72
CA THR A 106 -6.92 -19.05 40.48
C THR A 106 -6.41 -20.07 39.44
N SER A 107 -5.52 -20.98 39.82
CA SER A 107 -5.03 -22.03 38.91
C SER A 107 -6.15 -22.96 38.41
N ALA A 108 -7.09 -23.35 39.27
CA ALA A 108 -8.24 -24.17 38.89
C ALA A 108 -9.20 -23.45 37.92
N LEU A 109 -9.44 -22.15 38.14
CA LEU A 109 -10.23 -21.30 37.26
C LEU A 109 -9.59 -21.17 35.87
N LEU A 110 -8.29 -20.85 35.82
CA LEU A 110 -7.53 -20.72 34.56
C LEU A 110 -7.54 -22.04 33.76
N GLN A 111 -7.34 -23.18 34.41
CA GLN A 111 -7.36 -24.49 33.75
C GLN A 111 -8.76 -24.82 33.19
N THR A 112 -9.81 -24.45 33.92
CA THR A 112 -11.21 -24.65 33.50
C THR A 112 -11.55 -23.75 32.30
N ALA A 113 -11.14 -22.48 32.34
CA ALA A 113 -11.32 -21.53 31.24
C ALA A 113 -10.51 -21.94 29.99
N LEU A 114 -9.29 -22.47 30.15
CA LEU A 114 -8.48 -22.97 29.04
C LEU A 114 -9.18 -24.13 28.34
N THR A 115 -9.65 -25.12 29.11
CA THR A 115 -10.44 -26.24 28.59
C THR A 115 -11.70 -25.76 27.87
N ALA A 116 -12.39 -24.75 28.40
CA ALA A 116 -13.59 -24.18 27.79
C ALA A 116 -13.29 -23.45 26.46
N VAL A 117 -12.23 -22.64 26.40
CA VAL A 117 -11.81 -21.94 25.16
C VAL A 117 -11.40 -22.93 24.08
N LEU A 118 -10.60 -23.94 24.42
CA LEU A 118 -10.21 -25.00 23.48
C LEU A 118 -11.43 -25.79 22.98
N GLY A 119 -12.39 -26.06 23.88
CA GLY A 119 -13.68 -26.66 23.54
C GLY A 119 -14.47 -25.82 22.53
N VAL A 120 -14.62 -24.51 22.78
CA VAL A 120 -15.31 -23.56 21.87
C VAL A 120 -14.66 -23.50 20.48
N ILE A 121 -13.33 -23.52 20.41
CA ILE A 121 -12.60 -23.51 19.13
C ILE A 121 -12.89 -24.80 18.34
N GLN A 122 -12.89 -25.96 19.00
CA GLN A 122 -13.12 -27.26 18.39
C GLN A 122 -14.61 -27.58 18.14
N ASP A 123 -15.54 -26.89 18.81
CA ASP A 123 -16.98 -27.16 18.74
C ASP A 123 -17.53 -27.04 17.31
N SER A 124 -18.36 -27.97 16.89
CA SER A 124 -19.09 -27.91 15.61
C SER A 124 -20.55 -27.46 15.76
N GLY A 125 -21.04 -27.29 17.00
CA GLY A 125 -22.38 -26.81 17.32
C GLY A 125 -22.56 -25.30 17.20
N LEU A 126 -21.50 -24.50 17.37
CA LEU A 126 -21.55 -23.05 17.15
C LEU A 126 -21.63 -22.71 15.64
N PRO A 127 -22.55 -21.84 15.21
CA PRO A 127 -22.95 -21.72 13.80
C PRO A 127 -21.97 -20.96 12.90
N SER A 128 -20.94 -20.31 13.47
CA SER A 128 -19.94 -19.56 12.72
C SER A 128 -18.65 -19.35 13.51
N ASN A 129 -17.55 -19.05 12.82
CA ASN A 129 -16.29 -18.61 13.46
C ASN A 129 -16.51 -17.38 14.36
N CYS A 130 -17.42 -16.48 13.97
CA CYS A 130 -17.72 -15.27 14.74
C CYS A 130 -18.34 -15.66 16.09
N SER A 131 -19.33 -16.56 16.08
CA SER A 131 -19.95 -17.09 17.29
C SER A 131 -18.94 -17.81 18.20
N LYS A 132 -17.95 -18.52 17.63
CA LYS A 132 -16.84 -19.12 18.39
C LYS A 132 -15.95 -18.08 19.03
N CYS A 133 -15.52 -17.08 18.26
CA CYS A 133 -14.66 -16.01 18.77
C CYS A 133 -15.35 -15.24 19.90
N ILE A 134 -16.60 -14.80 19.70
CA ILE A 134 -17.42 -14.11 20.72
C ILE A 134 -17.60 -14.97 22.00
N ALA A 135 -17.81 -16.29 21.86
CA ALA A 135 -17.88 -17.19 23.02
C ALA A 135 -16.53 -17.31 23.74
N GLY A 136 -15.41 -17.35 23.00
CA GLY A 136 -14.06 -17.31 23.56
C GLY A 136 -13.77 -16.01 24.31
N LEU A 137 -14.11 -14.85 23.72
CA LEU A 137 -13.98 -13.54 24.36
C LEU A 137 -14.84 -13.44 25.63
N SER A 138 -16.03 -14.05 25.65
CA SER A 138 -16.90 -14.09 26.84
C SER A 138 -16.27 -14.86 28.01
N ILE A 139 -15.55 -15.95 27.73
CA ILE A 139 -14.75 -16.67 28.73
C ILE A 139 -13.57 -15.80 29.20
N ALA A 140 -12.84 -15.18 28.27
CA ALA A 140 -11.69 -14.34 28.57
C ALA A 140 -12.07 -13.08 29.41
N LYS A 141 -13.22 -12.43 29.11
CA LYS A 141 -13.79 -11.35 29.92
C LYS A 141 -14.04 -11.77 31.36
N THR A 142 -14.54 -12.99 31.57
CA THR A 142 -14.76 -13.53 32.92
C THR A 142 -13.44 -13.63 33.70
N LEU A 143 -12.34 -14.04 33.06
CA LEU A 143 -11.01 -14.04 33.68
C LEU A 143 -10.49 -12.62 33.93
N ALA A 144 -10.68 -11.69 32.99
CA ALA A 144 -10.25 -10.30 33.11
C ALA A 144 -10.93 -9.55 34.28
N LEU A 145 -12.15 -9.94 34.64
CA LEU A 145 -12.84 -9.39 35.81
C LEU A 145 -12.39 -10.06 37.13
N ILE A 146 -12.18 -11.37 37.16
CA ILE A 146 -11.94 -12.13 38.41
C ILE A 146 -10.45 -12.19 38.77
N VAL A 147 -9.56 -12.41 37.79
CA VAL A 147 -8.11 -12.63 37.98
C VAL A 147 -7.26 -11.87 36.94
N PRO A 148 -7.45 -10.54 36.75
CA PRO A 148 -6.83 -9.77 35.66
C PRO A 148 -5.31 -9.97 35.52
N GLN A 149 -4.57 -9.95 36.62
CA GLN A 149 -3.10 -10.15 36.63
C GLN A 149 -2.64 -11.49 36.05
N SER A 150 -3.52 -12.50 35.96
CA SER A 150 -3.22 -13.81 35.36
C SER A 150 -3.61 -13.93 33.89
N VAL A 151 -4.34 -12.96 33.34
CA VAL A 151 -4.84 -13.00 31.95
C VAL A 151 -3.73 -12.93 30.89
N PRO A 152 -2.65 -12.13 31.02
CA PRO A 152 -1.56 -12.12 30.05
C PRO A 152 -0.99 -13.53 29.79
N ASN A 153 -0.59 -14.23 30.86
CA ASN A 153 -0.08 -15.61 30.77
C ASN A 153 -1.11 -16.61 30.21
N PHE A 154 -2.40 -16.38 30.48
CA PHE A 154 -3.49 -17.18 29.90
C PHE A 154 -3.59 -16.96 28.38
N LEU A 155 -3.54 -15.71 27.91
CA LEU A 155 -3.59 -15.36 26.48
C LEU A 155 -2.37 -15.93 25.73
N VAL A 156 -1.16 -15.82 26.29
CA VAL A 156 0.05 -16.50 25.78
C VAL A 156 -0.19 -18.00 25.63
N THR A 157 -0.71 -18.65 26.69
CA THR A 157 -0.98 -20.10 26.70
C THR A 157 -2.01 -20.51 25.64
N VAL A 158 -3.12 -19.77 25.51
CA VAL A 158 -4.15 -20.01 24.48
C VAL A 158 -3.56 -19.85 23.08
N CYS A 159 -2.81 -18.77 22.82
CA CYS A 159 -2.17 -18.51 21.53
C CYS A 159 -1.22 -19.65 21.12
N GLN A 160 -0.38 -20.11 22.05
CA GLN A 160 0.58 -21.20 21.80
C GLN A 160 -0.11 -22.55 21.59
N GLN A 161 -1.07 -22.93 22.44
CA GLN A 161 -1.75 -24.22 22.33
C GLN A 161 -2.65 -24.34 21.09
N THR A 162 -3.26 -23.22 20.67
CA THR A 162 -4.06 -23.15 19.43
C THR A 162 -3.20 -23.00 18.17
N LYS A 163 -1.90 -22.71 18.32
CA LYS A 163 -0.97 -22.33 17.25
C LYS A 163 -1.47 -21.12 16.45
N PHE A 164 -2.07 -20.16 17.15
CA PHE A 164 -2.55 -18.91 16.55
C PHE A 164 -1.39 -18.10 15.96
N ALA A 165 -0.23 -18.12 16.62
CA ALA A 165 1.03 -17.57 16.11
C ALA A 165 2.22 -18.45 16.57
N SER A 166 3.44 -18.02 16.26
CA SER A 166 4.65 -18.66 16.80
C SER A 166 4.78 -18.44 18.31
N ASN A 167 5.53 -19.28 19.04
CA ASN A 167 5.65 -19.14 20.49
C ASN A 167 6.21 -17.79 20.94
N SER A 168 7.18 -17.22 20.19
CA SER A 168 7.72 -15.88 20.45
C SER A 168 6.72 -14.78 20.10
N THR A 169 6.01 -14.88 18.98
CA THR A 169 4.92 -13.93 18.64
C THR A 169 3.82 -13.95 19.72
N CYS A 170 3.42 -15.14 20.19
CA CYS A 170 2.46 -15.26 21.29
C CYS A 170 2.96 -14.64 22.59
N GLN A 171 4.26 -14.72 22.88
CA GLN A 171 4.87 -14.08 24.05
C GLN A 171 4.83 -12.56 23.89
N ASN A 172 5.45 -12.03 22.83
CA ASN A 172 5.53 -10.59 22.57
C ASN A 172 4.15 -9.92 22.48
N ASN A 173 3.15 -10.59 21.90
CA ASN A 173 1.81 -9.99 21.73
C ASN A 173 0.95 -10.01 23.01
N TYR A 174 1.23 -10.88 23.99
CA TYR A 174 0.32 -11.15 25.11
C TYR A 174 0.97 -11.17 26.49
N GLU A 175 2.27 -10.94 26.62
CA GLU A 175 2.91 -10.72 27.92
C GLU A 175 2.51 -9.39 28.55
N ALA A 176 2.70 -9.27 29.87
CA ALA A 176 2.16 -8.17 30.66
C ALA A 176 2.71 -6.78 30.30
N GLY A 177 4.02 -6.67 30.01
CA GLY A 177 4.68 -5.39 29.67
C GLY A 177 4.51 -4.97 28.22
N SER A 178 4.18 -5.91 27.33
CA SER A 178 3.71 -5.63 25.98
C SER A 178 2.18 -5.46 26.02
N PHE A 179 1.42 -5.94 25.03
CA PHE A 179 -0.03 -5.67 24.96
C PHE A 179 -0.92 -6.53 25.88
N GLY A 180 -0.38 -7.48 26.64
CA GLY A 180 -1.18 -8.42 27.44
C GLY A 180 -2.03 -7.77 28.53
N ALA A 181 -1.51 -6.73 29.19
CA ALA A 181 -2.27 -5.96 30.17
C ALA A 181 -3.33 -5.06 29.49
N ILE A 182 -3.01 -4.47 28.34
CA ILE A 182 -3.95 -3.69 27.53
C ILE A 182 -5.12 -4.57 27.09
N TRP A 183 -4.85 -5.76 26.54
CA TRP A 183 -5.88 -6.76 26.21
C TRP A 183 -6.70 -7.18 27.43
N THR A 184 -6.10 -7.27 28.61
CA THR A 184 -6.83 -7.56 29.86
C THR A 184 -7.81 -6.44 30.21
N GLN A 185 -7.41 -5.17 30.05
CA GLN A 185 -8.29 -4.02 30.26
C GLN A 185 -9.44 -3.98 29.23
N VAL A 186 -9.12 -4.16 27.95
CA VAL A 186 -10.11 -4.23 26.85
C VAL A 186 -11.12 -5.35 27.11
N LEU A 187 -10.68 -6.57 27.42
CA LEU A 187 -11.56 -7.70 27.71
C LEU A 187 -12.47 -7.47 28.93
N ALA A 188 -12.00 -6.79 29.97
CA ALA A 188 -12.83 -6.46 31.14
C ALA A 188 -13.92 -5.43 30.81
N LEU A 189 -13.61 -4.43 29.98
CA LEU A 189 -14.45 -3.25 29.78
C LEU A 189 -15.38 -3.36 28.55
N ALA A 190 -14.89 -3.88 27.43
CA ALA A 190 -15.62 -4.00 26.16
C ALA A 190 -16.89 -4.86 26.25
N ASP A 191 -17.94 -4.53 25.47
CA ASP A 191 -19.05 -5.45 25.22
C ASP A 191 -18.64 -6.54 24.22
N VAL A 192 -17.91 -7.53 24.74
CA VAL A 192 -17.46 -8.71 23.99
C VAL A 192 -18.59 -9.54 23.36
N SER A 193 -19.86 -9.26 23.69
CA SER A 193 -21.04 -9.91 23.09
C SER A 193 -21.71 -9.08 21.99
N GLY A 194 -21.43 -7.78 21.93
CA GLY A 194 -22.03 -6.80 21.04
C GLY A 194 -21.14 -6.39 19.86
N GLN A 195 -21.03 -5.09 19.61
CA GLN A 195 -20.25 -4.53 18.49
C GLN A 195 -18.74 -4.57 18.78
N ASP A 196 -18.34 -4.26 20.00
CA ASP A 196 -16.95 -4.33 20.47
C ASP A 196 -16.34 -5.71 20.22
N GLY A 197 -17.04 -6.77 20.64
CA GLY A 197 -16.62 -8.16 20.40
C GLY A 197 -16.46 -8.50 18.92
N GLN A 198 -17.28 -7.94 18.03
CA GLN A 198 -17.15 -8.15 16.58
C GLN A 198 -15.93 -7.43 16.01
N TYR A 199 -15.64 -6.20 16.46
CA TYR A 199 -14.41 -5.48 16.11
C TYR A 199 -13.16 -6.24 16.61
N ILE A 200 -13.13 -6.67 17.87
CA ILE A 200 -12.03 -7.47 18.43
C ILE A 200 -11.82 -8.75 17.62
N CYS A 201 -12.89 -9.50 17.33
CA CYS A 201 -12.80 -10.71 16.52
C CYS A 201 -12.31 -10.45 15.09
N ASN A 202 -12.78 -9.37 14.45
CA ASN A 202 -12.32 -8.97 13.10
C ASN A 202 -10.85 -8.53 13.09
N SER A 203 -10.39 -7.84 14.13
CA SER A 203 -8.99 -7.47 14.38
C SER A 203 -8.09 -8.70 14.51
N LEU A 204 -8.50 -9.70 15.32
CA LEU A 204 -7.75 -10.96 15.46
C LEU A 204 -7.73 -11.78 14.15
N SER A 205 -8.82 -11.78 13.39
CA SER A 205 -8.84 -12.24 12.00
C SER A 205 -10.11 -11.80 11.29
N SER A 206 -9.95 -11.27 10.07
CA SER A 206 -11.08 -10.97 9.17
C SER A 206 -11.95 -12.19 8.81
N THR A 207 -11.45 -13.41 9.09
CA THR A 207 -12.18 -14.67 8.93
C THR A 207 -12.97 -15.11 10.16
N PHE A 208 -12.81 -14.44 11.31
CA PHE A 208 -13.55 -14.72 12.53
C PHE A 208 -14.89 -14.01 12.49
N CYS A 209 -14.90 -12.67 12.50
CA CYS A 209 -16.11 -11.87 12.29
C CYS A 209 -15.95 -10.95 11.06
N PRO A 210 -17.03 -10.65 10.32
CA PRO A 210 -17.01 -9.57 9.34
C PRO A 210 -16.73 -8.23 10.03
N ALA A 211 -16.16 -7.27 9.31
CA ALA A 211 -15.96 -5.92 9.81
C ALA A 211 -17.33 -5.27 10.11
N PRO A 212 -17.56 -4.70 11.30
CA PRO A 212 -18.81 -4.01 11.60
C PRO A 212 -19.05 -2.81 10.69
N THR A 213 -20.32 -2.61 10.31
CA THR A 213 -20.74 -1.45 9.52
C THR A 213 -20.83 -0.20 10.37
N THR A 214 -20.60 0.98 9.76
CA THR A 214 -20.76 2.28 10.40
C THR A 214 -22.15 2.46 11.01
N ASN A 215 -22.20 2.98 12.24
CA ASN A 215 -23.44 3.24 12.96
C ASN A 215 -24.19 4.45 12.41
N TYR A 216 -25.49 4.52 12.67
CA TYR A 216 -26.29 5.70 12.36
C TYR A 216 -25.87 6.88 13.27
N LEU A 217 -25.37 7.95 12.66
CA LEU A 217 -24.94 9.17 13.34
C LEU A 217 -25.98 10.28 13.18
N ASN A 218 -26.57 10.73 14.29
CA ASN A 218 -27.53 11.84 14.28
C ASN A 218 -26.82 13.20 14.35
N VAL A 219 -26.56 13.80 13.18
CA VAL A 219 -25.88 15.11 13.09
C VAL A 219 -26.75 16.31 13.49
N SER A 220 -28.07 16.15 13.67
CA SER A 220 -29.02 17.26 13.82
C SER A 220 -28.82 18.11 15.08
N ALA A 221 -28.20 17.55 16.12
CA ALA A 221 -27.88 18.23 17.39
C ALA A 221 -26.37 18.20 17.72
N LEU A 222 -25.54 17.76 16.77
CA LEU A 222 -24.10 17.58 16.95
C LEU A 222 -23.33 18.91 16.93
N PHE A 223 -23.75 19.85 16.08
CA PHE A 223 -23.06 21.11 15.85
C PHE A 223 -23.77 22.28 16.55
N PRO A 224 -23.05 23.20 17.22
CA PRO A 224 -23.68 24.33 17.92
C PRO A 224 -24.45 25.28 17.00
N LYS A 225 -24.01 25.41 15.74
CA LYS A 225 -24.70 26.16 14.67
C LYS A 225 -24.80 25.33 13.40
N PRO A 226 -25.81 25.54 12.54
CA PRO A 226 -25.86 24.94 11.20
C PRO A 226 -24.81 25.54 10.27
N LYS A 227 -24.43 24.80 9.21
CA LYS A 227 -23.54 25.29 8.14
C LYS A 227 -24.13 26.56 7.50
N PRO A 228 -23.36 27.65 7.34
CA PRO A 228 -23.85 28.84 6.65
C PRO A 228 -24.30 28.53 5.22
N ALA A 229 -25.47 29.05 4.81
CA ALA A 229 -26.04 28.77 3.49
C ALA A 229 -25.15 29.20 2.31
N ASN A 230 -24.33 30.24 2.51
CA ASN A 230 -23.33 30.75 1.57
C ASN A 230 -21.91 30.53 2.11
N ALA A 231 -21.61 29.34 2.62
CA ALA A 231 -20.27 28.97 3.09
C ALA A 231 -19.24 29.00 1.95
N THR A 232 -18.37 30.02 1.93
CA THR A 232 -17.32 30.20 0.92
C THR A 232 -15.97 30.49 1.57
N THR A 233 -14.88 30.05 0.93
CA THR A 233 -13.51 30.41 1.27
C THR A 233 -13.32 31.95 1.28
N PRO A 234 -12.67 32.53 2.29
CA PRO A 234 -12.27 33.94 2.25
C PRO A 234 -11.32 34.25 1.08
N PRO A 235 -11.31 35.50 0.56
CA PRO A 235 -10.43 35.86 -0.54
C PRO A 235 -8.95 35.78 -0.13
N PRO A 236 -8.03 35.38 -1.03
CA PRO A 236 -6.62 35.33 -0.73
C PRO A 236 -6.03 36.73 -0.54
N SER A 237 -5.01 36.82 0.31
CA SER A 237 -4.25 38.05 0.57
C SER A 237 -3.36 38.49 -0.60
N GLY A 238 -2.99 37.55 -1.48
CA GLY A 238 -1.98 37.74 -2.52
C GLY A 238 -0.54 37.71 -2.01
N LYS A 239 -0.33 37.48 -0.71
CA LYS A 239 0.99 37.32 -0.08
C LYS A 239 1.18 35.87 0.33
N ARG A 240 2.30 35.27 -0.07
CA ARG A 240 2.63 33.88 0.27
C ARG A 240 3.76 33.78 1.28
N VAL A 241 3.72 32.73 2.08
CA VAL A 241 4.76 32.33 3.03
C VAL A 241 5.15 30.87 2.82
N LYS A 242 6.34 30.49 3.31
CA LYS A 242 6.85 29.11 3.25
C LYS A 242 6.56 28.38 4.56
N VAL A 243 6.09 27.14 4.44
CA VAL A 243 5.75 26.26 5.57
C VAL A 243 6.39 24.90 5.36
N LEU A 244 7.10 24.38 6.36
CA LEU A 244 7.72 23.06 6.32
C LEU A 244 6.74 21.98 6.84
N HIS A 245 6.79 20.79 6.26
CA HIS A 245 6.11 19.59 6.73
C HIS A 245 7.12 18.45 6.81
N LEU A 246 7.34 17.96 8.03
CA LEU A 246 8.08 16.73 8.34
C LEU A 246 7.10 15.70 8.90
N SER A 247 7.35 14.43 8.61
CA SER A 247 6.55 13.29 9.07
C SER A 247 7.43 12.07 9.21
N ASP A 248 7.03 11.12 10.06
CA ASP A 248 7.57 9.75 10.12
C ASP A 248 9.11 9.78 10.16
N PHE A 249 9.63 10.39 11.23
CA PHE A 249 11.05 10.58 11.45
C PHE A 249 11.73 9.27 11.87
N HIS A 250 11.08 8.49 12.74
CA HIS A 250 11.54 7.21 13.29
C HIS A 250 13.04 7.17 13.52
N LEU A 251 13.51 7.92 14.52
CA LEU A 251 14.92 7.90 14.90
C LEU A 251 15.24 6.54 15.52
N ASP A 252 16.17 5.81 14.90
CA ASP A 252 16.78 4.62 15.45
C ASP A 252 18.17 4.97 16.04
N PRO A 253 18.25 5.30 17.34
CA PRO A 253 19.54 5.55 18.00
C PRO A 253 20.32 4.25 18.30
N ARG A 254 19.83 3.09 17.82
CA ARG A 254 20.41 1.75 17.95
C ARG A 254 20.82 1.17 16.58
N THR A 255 20.83 1.95 15.50
CA THR A 255 21.23 1.45 14.17
C THR A 255 22.63 0.85 14.21
N ASN A 256 22.77 -0.42 13.83
CA ASN A 256 24.04 -1.11 13.90
C ASN A 256 24.89 -0.92 12.62
N VAL A 257 25.50 0.27 12.52
CA VAL A 257 26.41 0.62 11.42
C VAL A 257 27.68 -0.24 11.46
N HIS A 258 27.96 -0.93 10.35
CA HIS A 258 29.20 -1.64 10.02
C HIS A 258 29.79 -2.69 11.00
N ASN A 259 29.23 -2.95 12.18
CA ASN A 259 29.86 -3.84 13.17
C ASN A 259 29.46 -5.32 13.06
N ALA A 260 30.44 -6.17 12.73
CA ALA A 260 30.34 -7.63 12.68
C ALA A 260 30.41 -8.33 14.06
N VAL A 261 30.05 -7.64 15.15
CA VAL A 261 30.20 -8.13 16.54
C VAL A 261 28.94 -8.83 17.06
N SER A 262 27.79 -8.64 16.40
CA SER A 262 26.57 -9.42 16.65
C SER A 262 26.57 -10.71 15.82
N SER A 263 26.25 -11.84 16.45
CA SER A 263 26.11 -13.16 15.81
C SER A 263 24.88 -13.31 14.91
N GLN A 264 24.10 -12.23 14.69
CA GLN A 264 22.86 -12.24 13.90
C GLN A 264 22.80 -11.20 12.77
N VAL A 265 23.78 -10.28 12.65
CA VAL A 265 23.81 -9.30 11.55
C VAL A 265 24.39 -9.95 10.29
N VAL A 266 23.54 -10.28 9.31
CA VAL A 266 23.94 -10.92 8.05
C VAL A 266 24.64 -9.93 7.10
N LEU A 267 24.18 -8.69 7.08
CA LEU A 267 24.80 -7.54 6.41
C LEU A 267 24.54 -6.29 7.27
N PRO A 268 25.55 -5.47 7.59
CA PRO A 268 25.34 -4.23 8.33
C PRO A 268 24.66 -3.17 7.47
N ALA A 269 23.88 -2.29 8.09
CA ALA A 269 23.31 -1.12 7.43
C ALA A 269 24.42 -0.12 6.98
N PRO A 270 24.22 0.58 5.87
CA PRO A 270 25.01 1.78 5.53
C PRO A 270 24.86 2.86 6.60
N LEU A 271 25.85 3.75 6.69
CA LEU A 271 25.89 4.86 7.65
C LEU A 271 24.65 5.78 7.63
N TYR A 272 24.00 5.92 6.47
CA TYR A 272 22.81 6.75 6.28
C TYR A 272 21.51 5.93 6.19
N GLY A 273 21.52 4.67 6.65
CA GLY A 273 20.35 3.80 6.64
C GLY A 273 20.17 2.99 5.35
N SER A 274 19.02 2.33 5.24
CA SER A 274 18.67 1.36 4.20
C SER A 274 17.15 1.26 4.10
N PHE A 275 16.61 0.83 2.96
CA PHE A 275 15.17 0.58 2.73
C PHE A 275 14.47 -0.38 3.72
N LEU A 276 15.25 -1.08 4.57
CA LEU A 276 14.78 -2.02 5.60
C LEU A 276 15.14 -1.57 7.02
N CYS A 277 15.50 -0.30 7.21
CA CYS A 277 15.92 0.28 8.47
C CYS A 277 15.30 1.65 8.65
N ASP A 278 15.08 2.02 9.92
CA ASP A 278 14.67 3.36 10.31
C ASP A 278 15.83 4.37 10.22
N THR A 279 15.58 5.61 10.63
CA THR A 279 16.48 6.75 10.44
C THR A 279 17.61 6.75 11.47
N PRO A 280 18.88 6.47 11.10
CA PRO A 280 20.01 6.78 11.96
C PRO A 280 20.18 8.31 12.09
N TYR A 281 20.83 8.77 13.16
CA TYR A 281 21.19 10.17 13.37
C TYR A 281 21.88 10.80 12.16
N TYR A 282 22.74 10.05 11.48
CA TYR A 282 23.42 10.49 10.27
C TYR A 282 22.45 10.85 9.12
N LEU A 283 21.37 10.10 8.96
CA LEU A 283 20.33 10.39 7.96
C LEU A 283 19.43 11.53 8.41
N GLY A 284 18.88 11.45 9.62
CA GLY A 284 17.91 12.42 10.14
C GLY A 284 18.49 13.82 10.22
N LEU A 285 19.73 13.94 10.71
CA LEU A 285 20.44 15.21 10.71
C LEU A 285 20.81 15.67 9.30
N GLY A 286 21.21 14.74 8.42
CA GLY A 286 21.48 15.05 7.01
C GLY A 286 20.27 15.63 6.27
N ALA A 287 19.06 15.13 6.57
CA ALA A 287 17.80 15.70 6.09
C ALA A 287 17.63 17.14 6.59
N LEU A 288 17.75 17.36 7.90
CA LEU A 288 17.61 18.67 8.54
C LEU A 288 18.60 19.72 8.00
N GLN A 289 19.86 19.33 7.80
CA GLN A 289 20.88 20.18 7.16
C GLN A 289 20.53 20.57 5.71
N ALA A 290 19.81 19.71 4.99
CA ALA A 290 19.43 19.95 3.61
C ALA A 290 18.23 20.90 3.47
N ILE A 291 17.31 20.92 4.44
CA ILE A 291 16.06 21.71 4.41
C ILE A 291 16.32 23.19 4.08
N GLY A 292 17.10 23.89 4.91
CA GLY A 292 17.33 25.33 4.74
C GLY A 292 17.90 25.69 3.36
N PRO A 293 19.04 25.11 2.96
CA PRO A 293 19.63 25.32 1.63
C PRO A 293 18.69 25.00 0.46
N LEU A 294 17.91 23.92 0.52
CA LEU A 294 17.01 23.49 -0.56
C LEU A 294 15.73 24.32 -0.66
N THR A 295 15.19 24.76 0.49
CA THR A 295 13.98 25.60 0.56
C THR A 295 14.29 27.09 0.43
N GLY A 296 15.54 27.51 0.59
CA GLY A 296 15.94 28.91 0.64
C GLY A 296 15.56 29.61 1.97
N THR A 297 15.55 28.85 3.07
CA THR A 297 15.36 29.34 4.44
C THR A 297 16.64 29.12 5.27
N GLY A 298 16.76 29.76 6.43
CA GLY A 298 17.89 29.61 7.35
C GLY A 298 19.13 30.47 7.05
N SER A 299 19.14 31.30 5.99
CA SER A 299 20.20 32.29 5.78
C SER A 299 19.72 33.74 5.90
N GLY A 300 20.20 34.41 6.95
CA GLY A 300 20.31 35.87 7.06
C GLY A 300 19.04 36.74 7.11
N ASN A 301 17.87 36.29 6.62
CA ASN A 301 16.58 36.97 6.71
C ASN A 301 15.34 36.12 6.30
N SER A 302 15.49 34.90 5.77
CA SER A 302 14.35 34.02 5.44
C SER A 302 14.22 32.84 6.41
N SER A 303 13.14 32.78 7.19
CA SER A 303 12.72 31.58 7.94
C SER A 303 11.47 30.96 7.31
N PHE A 304 11.06 29.78 7.79
CA PHE A 304 9.67 29.38 7.61
C PHE A 304 8.76 30.31 8.43
N ALA A 305 7.51 30.46 8.00
CA ALA A 305 6.49 31.15 8.78
C ALA A 305 6.04 30.29 9.97
N TRP A 306 5.92 28.99 9.74
CA TRP A 306 5.82 27.94 10.75
C TRP A 306 6.21 26.61 10.11
N SER A 307 6.36 25.58 10.95
CA SER A 307 6.54 24.19 10.52
C SER A 307 5.47 23.32 11.16
N ILE A 308 5.10 22.22 10.52
CA ILE A 308 4.25 21.17 11.08
C ILE A 308 5.04 19.87 11.14
N TYR A 309 4.82 19.10 12.20
CA TYR A 309 5.39 17.76 12.35
C TYR A 309 4.27 16.77 12.69
N THR A 310 4.02 15.82 11.79
CA THR A 310 2.88 14.89 11.87
C THR A 310 3.19 13.60 12.63
N GLY A 311 4.09 13.65 13.61
CA GLY A 311 4.36 12.55 14.54
C GLY A 311 5.33 11.48 14.03
N ASP A 312 5.40 10.38 14.78
CA ASP A 312 6.25 9.21 14.56
C ASP A 312 7.75 9.52 14.65
N LEU A 313 8.21 9.54 15.90
CA LEU A 313 9.57 9.81 16.31
C LEU A 313 10.35 8.55 16.70
N VAL A 314 9.69 7.50 17.22
CA VAL A 314 10.33 6.26 17.69
C VAL A 314 10.45 5.23 16.55
N ALA A 315 11.58 4.53 16.48
CA ALA A 315 11.79 3.44 15.52
C ALA A 315 10.91 2.19 15.78
N HIS A 316 10.72 1.38 14.74
CA HIS A 316 9.95 0.13 14.72
C HIS A 316 10.68 -1.05 15.40
N ASP A 317 11.28 -0.80 16.56
CA ASP A 317 11.90 -1.84 17.38
C ASP A 317 10.81 -2.78 17.94
N PRO A 318 11.10 -4.09 18.13
CA PRO A 318 10.13 -5.01 18.72
C PRO A 318 9.66 -4.50 20.09
N GLN A 319 8.35 -4.52 20.36
CA GLN A 319 7.74 -3.96 21.58
C GLN A 319 8.45 -4.34 22.90
N ASN A 320 9.02 -5.55 23.01
CA ASN A 320 9.75 -5.97 24.21
C ASN A 320 11.16 -5.32 24.36
N GLN A 321 11.54 -4.43 23.44
CA GLN A 321 12.76 -3.61 23.42
C GLN A 321 12.47 -2.10 23.53
N LEU A 322 11.19 -1.72 23.48
CA LEU A 322 10.70 -0.37 23.77
C LEU A 322 10.49 -0.19 25.29
N SER A 323 10.38 1.06 25.72
CA SER A 323 10.10 1.47 27.11
C SER A 323 9.78 2.97 27.12
N ARG A 324 9.10 3.49 28.15
CA ARG A 324 8.91 4.94 28.38
C ARG A 324 10.19 5.74 28.20
N ALA A 325 11.25 5.31 28.88
CA ALA A 325 12.54 5.99 28.82
C ALA A 325 13.11 6.07 27.39
N PHE A 326 12.84 5.07 26.53
CA PHE A 326 13.26 5.09 25.13
C PHE A 326 12.43 6.07 24.29
N THR A 327 11.12 6.12 24.50
CA THR A 327 10.22 7.12 23.90
C THR A 327 10.64 8.54 24.34
N GLU A 328 10.75 8.79 25.64
CA GLU A 328 11.16 10.08 26.23
C GLU A 328 12.55 10.55 25.73
N TYR A 329 13.53 9.64 25.64
CA TYR A 329 14.84 9.92 25.06
C TYR A 329 14.73 10.36 23.59
N THR A 330 13.90 9.66 22.83
CA THR A 330 13.77 9.89 21.39
C THR A 330 13.00 11.19 21.12
N GLU A 331 12.00 11.51 21.94
CA GLU A 331 11.28 12.79 21.93
C GLU A 331 12.24 13.97 22.11
N LEU A 332 13.02 13.95 23.20
CA LEU A 332 14.04 14.97 23.46
C LEU A 332 15.03 15.05 22.31
N SER A 333 15.50 13.91 21.80
CA SER A 333 16.51 13.87 20.72
C SER A 333 16.01 14.48 19.41
N VAL A 334 14.80 14.13 18.98
CA VAL A 334 14.19 14.67 17.74
C VAL A 334 13.82 16.14 17.90
N TYR A 335 13.29 16.54 19.06
CA TYR A 335 12.92 17.94 19.29
C TYR A 335 14.12 18.86 19.48
N ASP A 336 15.23 18.42 20.08
CA ASP A 336 16.50 19.17 20.11
C ASP A 336 17.06 19.37 18.69
N LEU A 337 17.05 18.32 17.86
CA LEU A 337 17.46 18.42 16.46
C LEU A 337 16.57 19.40 15.67
N PHE A 338 15.25 19.35 15.86
CA PHE A 338 14.33 20.31 15.25
C PHE A 338 14.59 21.73 15.75
N LYS A 339 14.88 21.91 17.04
CA LYS A 339 15.18 23.21 17.64
C LYS A 339 16.44 23.86 17.08
N GLU A 340 17.48 23.07 16.82
CA GLU A 340 18.75 23.53 16.25
C GLU A 340 18.63 23.85 14.75
N TYR A 341 17.96 22.99 13.97
CA TYR A 341 17.97 23.10 12.51
C TYR A 341 16.75 23.78 11.87
N ILE A 342 15.61 23.89 12.56
CA ILE A 342 14.37 24.45 12.02
C ILE A 342 14.11 25.85 12.59
N ALA A 343 14.24 26.88 11.75
CA ALA A 343 13.96 28.25 12.12
C ALA A 343 12.44 28.55 12.15
N GLY A 344 11.89 28.72 13.35
CA GLY A 344 10.49 29.10 13.60
C GLY A 344 9.80 28.19 14.62
N PRO A 345 8.50 28.38 14.88
CA PRO A 345 7.72 27.42 15.65
C PRO A 345 7.47 26.15 14.85
N VAL A 346 7.61 24.99 15.51
CA VAL A 346 7.14 23.69 15.01
C VAL A 346 5.84 23.37 15.74
N PHE A 347 4.80 22.96 15.01
CA PHE A 347 3.54 22.48 15.57
C PHE A 347 3.49 20.96 15.44
N PRO A 348 3.95 20.21 16.46
CA PRO A 348 3.92 18.75 16.47
C PRO A 348 2.54 18.20 16.86
N VAL A 349 2.30 16.96 16.43
CA VAL A 349 1.27 16.03 16.92
C VAL A 349 1.96 14.73 17.35
N LEU A 350 1.26 13.87 18.11
CA LEU A 350 1.71 12.50 18.35
C LEU A 350 1.31 11.60 17.17
N GLY A 351 2.23 10.73 16.79
CA GLY A 351 1.99 9.55 15.95
C GLY A 351 1.90 8.27 16.75
N ASN A 352 1.60 7.16 16.08
CA ASN A 352 1.31 5.90 16.77
C ASN A 352 2.57 5.19 17.29
N HIS A 353 3.79 5.57 16.89
CA HIS A 353 5.01 5.08 17.53
C HIS A 353 5.44 5.94 18.73
N ASP A 354 4.75 7.05 19.00
CA ASP A 354 5.13 8.02 20.04
C ASP A 354 4.62 7.63 21.44
N SER A 355 4.28 6.36 21.68
CA SER A 355 3.78 5.83 22.97
C SER A 355 4.46 4.51 23.35
N ASN A 356 4.35 4.10 24.62
CA ASN A 356 4.76 2.77 25.07
C ASN A 356 3.67 2.11 25.96
N PRO A 357 3.13 0.93 25.58
CA PRO A 357 3.32 0.23 24.29
C PRO A 357 2.92 1.08 23.07
N GLU A 358 3.46 0.75 21.90
CA GLU A 358 3.17 1.46 20.64
C GLU A 358 1.67 1.45 20.31
N ALA A 359 1.19 2.53 19.71
CA ALA A 359 -0.18 2.81 19.31
C ALA A 359 -1.22 2.81 20.44
N ILE A 360 -0.82 2.79 21.72
CA ILE A 360 -1.76 2.63 22.84
C ILE A 360 -2.01 3.97 23.53
N ASP A 361 -3.16 4.58 23.23
CA ASP A 361 -3.66 5.75 23.96
C ASP A 361 -4.98 5.48 24.69
N ALA A 362 -4.98 5.69 26.01
CA ALA A 362 -6.11 5.41 26.89
C ALA A 362 -7.03 6.64 27.04
N PRO A 363 -8.34 6.53 26.72
CA PRO A 363 -9.25 7.65 26.91
C PRO A 363 -9.47 7.94 28.40
N HIS A 364 -9.56 9.21 28.78
CA HIS A 364 -9.72 9.65 30.17
C HIS A 364 -11.06 9.19 30.81
N SER A 365 -11.98 8.66 30.01
CA SER A 365 -13.22 8.01 30.43
C SER A 365 -13.02 6.61 31.05
N LEU A 366 -11.84 5.98 30.90
CA LEU A 366 -11.54 4.69 31.56
C LEU A 366 -11.41 4.84 33.09
N PRO A 367 -11.84 3.85 33.88
CA PRO A 367 -11.99 3.99 35.33
C PRO A 367 -10.66 4.01 36.10
N GLY A 368 -10.60 4.86 37.13
CA GLY A 368 -9.49 4.90 38.08
C GLY A 368 -8.16 5.29 37.42
N PRO A 369 -7.03 4.61 37.72
CA PRO A 369 -5.74 4.94 37.12
C PRO A 369 -5.66 4.61 35.62
N LEU A 370 -6.57 3.81 35.06
CA LEU A 370 -6.52 3.37 33.67
C LEU A 370 -6.67 4.55 32.69
N GLY A 371 -7.57 5.50 33.00
CA GLY A 371 -7.75 6.70 32.18
C GLY A 371 -6.58 7.69 32.21
N GLN A 372 -5.55 7.45 33.03
CA GLN A 372 -4.38 8.34 33.17
C GLN A 372 -3.05 7.59 32.96
N GLN A 373 -3.09 6.35 32.45
CA GLN A 373 -1.90 5.47 32.38
C GLN A 373 -0.85 5.92 31.35
N LEU A 374 -1.25 6.74 30.37
CA LEU A 374 -0.40 7.39 29.35
C LEU A 374 -0.01 8.83 29.69
N SER A 375 -0.53 9.42 30.77
CA SER A 375 -0.30 10.85 31.06
C SER A 375 1.16 11.21 31.37
N TRP A 376 2.06 10.24 31.52
CA TRP A 376 3.50 10.48 31.54
C TRP A 376 3.97 11.14 30.24
N ASN A 377 3.54 10.59 29.09
CA ASN A 377 3.91 11.04 27.75
C ASN A 377 3.37 12.45 27.49
N TYR A 378 2.05 12.63 27.62
CA TYR A 378 1.42 13.93 27.35
C TYR A 378 2.03 15.06 28.21
N ASN A 379 2.38 14.79 29.47
CA ASN A 379 3.06 15.78 30.32
C ASN A 379 4.51 16.04 29.86
N HIS A 380 5.20 15.02 29.36
CA HIS A 380 6.58 15.12 28.88
C HIS A 380 6.68 15.94 27.58
N VAL A 381 6.04 15.48 26.50
CA VAL A 381 6.10 16.15 25.18
C VAL A 381 5.62 17.60 25.25
N THR A 382 4.54 17.87 25.97
CA THR A 382 3.99 19.24 26.05
C THR A 382 4.88 20.18 26.86
N SER A 383 5.60 19.65 27.87
CA SER A 383 6.64 20.39 28.58
C SER A 383 7.83 20.68 27.66
N LEU A 384 8.26 19.73 26.83
CA LEU A 384 9.32 19.93 25.83
C LEU A 384 8.90 20.97 24.77
N TRP A 385 7.67 20.92 24.25
CA TRP A 385 7.14 21.89 23.29
C TRP A 385 7.06 23.31 23.89
N GLN A 386 6.70 23.41 25.18
CA GLN A 386 6.72 24.68 25.92
C GLN A 386 8.14 25.21 26.10
N GLN A 387 9.10 24.36 26.51
CA GLN A 387 10.49 24.75 26.70
C GLN A 387 11.16 25.20 25.40
N ASN A 388 10.83 24.54 24.28
CA ASN A 388 11.26 24.96 22.95
C ASN A 388 10.61 26.28 22.47
N GLY A 389 9.62 26.81 23.19
CA GLY A 389 8.93 28.05 22.86
C GLY A 389 8.04 27.93 21.62
N TRP A 390 7.60 26.73 21.29
CA TRP A 390 6.69 26.46 20.18
C TRP A 390 5.23 26.70 20.57
N ILE A 391 4.89 26.42 21.83
CA ILE A 391 3.61 26.73 22.46
C ILE A 391 3.83 27.46 23.79
N ASP A 392 2.85 28.24 24.24
CA ASP A 392 2.88 28.85 25.57
C ASP A 392 2.39 27.89 26.67
N ALA A 393 2.51 28.31 27.93
CA ALA A 393 2.11 27.50 29.08
C ALA A 393 0.60 27.18 29.14
N ALA A 394 -0.27 28.00 28.53
CA ALA A 394 -1.71 27.74 28.51
C ALA A 394 -2.05 26.66 27.46
N ASN A 395 -1.41 26.74 26.30
CA ASN A 395 -1.53 25.73 25.25
C ASN A 395 -0.88 24.40 25.68
N ALA A 396 0.25 24.43 26.41
CA ALA A 396 0.86 23.24 26.98
C ALA A 396 -0.05 22.57 28.03
N GLN A 397 -0.69 23.36 28.90
CA GLN A 397 -1.67 22.85 29.85
C GLN A 397 -2.91 22.27 29.15
N GLN A 398 -3.40 22.89 28.06
CA GLN A 398 -4.47 22.34 27.24
C GLN A 398 -4.04 20.98 26.65
N ALA A 399 -2.87 20.94 26.00
CA ALA A 399 -2.33 19.74 25.39
C ALA A 399 -2.21 18.57 26.39
N ALA A 400 -1.64 18.81 27.58
CA ALA A 400 -1.48 17.77 28.60
C ALA A 400 -2.81 17.17 29.10
N LEU A 401 -3.91 17.94 29.06
CA LEU A 401 -5.26 17.52 29.45
C LEU A 401 -6.09 16.90 28.31
N HIS A 402 -5.60 16.99 27.07
CA HIS A 402 -6.28 16.55 25.86
C HIS A 402 -5.40 15.62 25.02
N TYR A 403 -4.68 14.69 25.67
CA TYR A 403 -3.89 13.65 25.00
C TYR A 403 -2.80 14.20 24.05
N ALA A 404 -2.18 15.30 24.43
CA ALA A 404 -1.25 16.12 23.64
C ALA A 404 -1.87 16.86 22.42
N ALA A 405 -3.20 16.95 22.33
CA ALA A 405 -3.93 17.76 21.34
C ALA A 405 -4.27 19.17 21.87
N TYR A 406 -4.13 20.20 21.04
CA TYR A 406 -4.29 21.61 21.42
C TYR A 406 -4.77 22.49 20.26
N SER A 407 -5.20 23.71 20.56
CA SER A 407 -5.66 24.69 19.59
C SER A 407 -4.97 26.03 19.81
N VAL A 408 -4.03 26.36 18.93
CA VAL A 408 -3.19 27.55 19.03
C VAL A 408 -3.39 28.47 17.82
N LYS A 409 -3.43 29.78 18.05
CA LYS A 409 -3.41 30.76 16.95
C LYS A 409 -1.98 31.23 16.69
N ASN A 410 -1.51 31.04 15.46
CA ASN A 410 -0.20 31.50 15.05
C ASN A 410 -0.16 33.03 14.82
N HIS A 411 1.03 33.58 14.61
CA HIS A 411 1.24 35.02 14.46
C HIS A 411 0.73 35.62 13.13
N TYR A 412 0.21 34.80 12.20
CA TYR A 412 -0.53 35.25 11.01
C TYR A 412 -2.05 35.27 11.22
N GLY A 413 -2.55 34.75 12.34
CA GLY A 413 -3.99 34.66 12.62
C GLY A 413 -4.65 33.35 12.17
N LEU A 414 -3.88 32.39 11.64
CA LEU A 414 -4.35 31.02 11.41
C LEU A 414 -4.44 30.28 12.74
N ARG A 415 -5.57 29.61 12.98
CA ARG A 415 -5.71 28.64 14.07
C ARG A 415 -5.23 27.27 13.60
N ILE A 416 -4.39 26.64 14.40
CA ILE A 416 -3.88 25.29 14.21
C ILE A 416 -4.52 24.44 15.30
N ILE A 417 -5.23 23.38 14.91
CA ILE A 417 -5.82 22.40 15.82
C ILE A 417 -5.10 21.08 15.59
N THR A 418 -4.42 20.57 16.61
CA THR A 418 -3.81 19.23 16.59
C THR A 418 -4.81 18.20 17.12
N LEU A 419 -4.65 16.95 16.71
CA LEU A 419 -5.45 15.80 17.13
C LEU A 419 -4.50 14.63 17.42
N ASN A 420 -4.75 13.91 18.50
CA ASN A 420 -4.18 12.58 18.71
C ASN A 420 -5.05 11.55 17.97
N THR A 421 -4.63 11.22 16.75
CA THR A 421 -5.38 10.36 15.83
C THR A 421 -5.45 8.89 16.25
N ASP A 422 -4.70 8.48 17.28
CA ASP A 422 -4.74 7.09 17.76
C ASP A 422 -6.09 6.74 18.38
N PHE A 423 -6.93 7.72 18.74
CA PHE A 423 -8.33 7.49 19.13
C PHE A 423 -9.27 7.07 17.99
N TRP A 424 -8.77 6.90 16.77
CA TRP A 424 -9.47 6.14 15.73
C TRP A 424 -8.67 4.99 15.12
N TYR A 425 -7.39 4.83 15.48
CA TYR A 425 -6.51 3.82 14.90
C TYR A 425 -6.85 2.40 15.42
N ARG A 426 -6.71 1.38 14.58
CA ARG A 426 -7.05 -0.02 14.95
C ARG A 426 -6.03 -0.70 15.84
N SER A 427 -4.77 -0.27 15.81
CA SER A 427 -3.73 -0.81 16.69
C SER A 427 -3.85 -0.26 18.12
N ASN A 428 -4.53 0.89 18.30
CA ASN A 428 -5.01 1.30 19.62
C ASN A 428 -6.18 0.41 20.07
N PHE A 429 -5.85 -0.67 20.77
CA PHE A 429 -6.85 -1.66 21.22
C PHE A 429 -7.89 -1.09 22.19
N PHE A 430 -7.64 0.07 22.84
CA PHE A 430 -8.66 0.73 23.67
C PHE A 430 -9.85 1.25 22.86
N ASN A 431 -9.67 1.53 21.56
CA ASN A 431 -10.77 1.91 20.67
C ASN A 431 -11.80 0.80 20.45
N PHE A 432 -11.51 -0.44 20.88
CA PHE A 432 -12.49 -1.53 20.91
C PHE A 432 -13.41 -1.51 22.14
N ILE A 433 -13.34 -0.50 23.01
CA ILE A 433 -14.25 -0.31 24.14
C ILE A 433 -15.32 0.72 23.76
N ASN A 434 -16.60 0.36 23.87
CA ASN A 434 -17.74 1.24 23.54
C ASN A 434 -17.69 1.76 22.08
N THR A 435 -17.41 0.87 21.13
CA THR A 435 -17.36 1.16 19.68
C THR A 435 -18.66 1.72 19.10
N THR A 436 -19.76 1.62 19.87
CA THR A 436 -21.04 2.26 19.56
C THR A 436 -20.99 3.78 19.60
N ASP A 437 -20.12 4.36 20.42
CA ASP A 437 -19.86 5.78 20.54
C ASP A 437 -18.69 6.18 19.62
N PRO A 438 -18.87 7.13 18.69
CA PRO A 438 -17.80 7.58 17.79
C PRO A 438 -16.75 8.49 18.45
N ASP A 439 -16.90 8.90 19.71
CA ASP A 439 -15.98 9.85 20.37
C ASP A 439 -15.73 9.54 21.86
N VAL A 440 -15.37 8.28 22.16
CA VAL A 440 -15.11 7.79 23.54
C VAL A 440 -14.05 8.61 24.30
N SER A 441 -13.12 9.25 23.59
CA SER A 441 -12.08 10.12 24.15
C SER A 441 -12.52 11.58 24.36
N GLY A 442 -13.60 12.02 23.69
CA GLY A 442 -14.07 13.41 23.66
C GLY A 442 -13.28 14.34 22.72
N MET A 443 -12.35 13.79 21.93
CA MET A 443 -11.45 14.57 21.07
C MET A 443 -12.18 15.20 19.87
N LEU A 444 -13.16 14.51 19.28
CA LEU A 444 -13.95 15.06 18.18
C LEU A 444 -14.93 16.13 18.69
N GLY A 445 -15.41 16.00 19.93
CA GLY A 445 -16.14 17.04 20.66
C GLY A 445 -15.30 18.29 20.94
N PHE A 446 -14.01 18.12 21.28
CA PHE A 446 -13.04 19.23 21.37
C PHE A 446 -12.86 19.92 20.01
N LEU A 447 -12.63 19.14 18.94
CA LEU A 447 -12.52 19.66 17.58
C LEU A 447 -13.76 20.46 17.14
N ILE A 448 -14.97 19.98 17.44
CA ILE A 448 -16.23 20.69 17.14
C ILE A 448 -16.29 22.05 17.85
N GLN A 449 -15.84 22.13 19.11
CA GLN A 449 -15.85 23.36 19.89
C GLN A 449 -14.85 24.38 19.34
N GLU A 450 -13.61 23.95 19.07
CA GLU A 450 -12.56 24.81 18.51
C GLU A 450 -12.88 25.30 17.09
N LEU A 451 -13.47 24.44 16.24
CA LEU A 451 -13.94 24.84 14.91
C LEU A 451 -15.13 25.81 14.97
N GLN A 452 -16.05 25.66 15.94
CA GLN A 452 -17.13 26.62 16.13
C GLN A 452 -16.60 27.96 16.66
N ALA A 453 -15.62 27.94 17.57
CA ALA A 453 -14.96 29.15 18.07
C ALA A 453 -14.22 29.89 16.93
N ALA A 454 -13.56 29.15 16.03
CA ALA A 454 -12.95 29.71 14.83
C ALA A 454 -13.99 30.29 13.86
N GLU A 455 -15.11 29.61 13.61
CA GLU A 455 -16.22 30.12 12.80
C GLU A 455 -16.76 31.46 13.35
N ASP A 456 -16.97 31.52 14.66
CA ASP A 456 -17.49 32.68 15.38
C ASP A 456 -16.50 33.85 15.39
N ALA A 457 -15.19 33.56 15.43
CA ALA A 457 -14.11 34.54 15.33
C ALA A 457 -13.74 34.91 13.88
N GLN A 458 -14.39 34.31 12.88
CA GLN A 458 -14.05 34.43 11.45
C GLN A 458 -12.61 34.04 11.11
N GLU A 459 -12.06 33.07 11.85
CA GLU A 459 -10.71 32.54 11.69
C GLU A 459 -10.66 31.41 10.66
N ARG A 460 -9.45 31.17 10.13
CA ARG A 460 -9.13 30.02 9.28
C ARG A 460 -8.43 28.94 10.08
N VAL A 461 -8.64 27.69 9.73
CA VAL A 461 -8.15 26.52 10.49
C VAL A 461 -7.34 25.58 9.61
N TRP A 462 -6.20 25.13 10.15
CA TRP A 462 -5.49 23.93 9.73
C TRP A 462 -5.69 22.85 10.80
N ILE A 463 -6.03 21.63 10.37
CA ILE A 463 -6.12 20.46 11.26
C ILE A 463 -4.87 19.60 11.03
N LEU A 464 -4.21 19.20 12.11
CA LEU A 464 -3.03 18.33 12.10
C LEU A 464 -3.35 17.03 12.84
N GLY A 465 -2.90 15.90 12.31
CA GLY A 465 -2.91 14.59 12.95
C GLY A 465 -1.86 13.68 12.33
N HIS A 466 -1.77 12.43 12.78
CA HIS A 466 -0.82 11.46 12.21
C HIS A 466 -1.55 10.42 11.36
N VAL A 467 -2.26 9.48 11.97
CA VAL A 467 -3.03 8.43 11.30
C VAL A 467 -4.17 9.05 10.48
N LEU A 468 -4.07 8.96 9.16
CA LEU A 468 -5.08 9.46 8.23
C LEU A 468 -6.48 8.85 8.47
N SER A 469 -7.50 9.69 8.34
CA SER A 469 -8.92 9.31 8.56
C SER A 469 -9.53 8.39 7.50
N GLY A 470 -8.76 7.97 6.48
CA GLY A 470 -9.18 7.00 5.47
C GLY A 470 -8.32 7.04 4.21
N TRP A 471 -8.26 5.90 3.50
CA TRP A 471 -7.59 5.71 2.22
C TRP A 471 -8.12 4.42 1.56
N ASP A 472 -7.59 3.27 1.98
CA ASP A 472 -8.11 1.92 1.75
C ASP A 472 -9.10 1.46 2.85
N GLY A 473 -9.07 2.14 4.01
CA GLY A 473 -9.87 1.80 5.19
C GLY A 473 -9.26 0.68 6.05
N SER A 474 -7.95 0.41 5.95
CA SER A 474 -7.26 -0.56 6.82
C SER A 474 -6.94 0.02 8.20
N ASN A 475 -6.42 1.25 8.26
CA ASN A 475 -5.93 1.86 9.50
C ASN A 475 -7.02 2.29 10.50
N PRO A 476 -8.06 3.08 10.13
CA PRO A 476 -9.01 3.61 11.12
C PRO A 476 -10.24 2.72 11.38
N LEU A 477 -10.93 2.98 12.49
CA LEU A 477 -12.30 2.56 12.75
C LEU A 477 -13.32 3.46 12.03
N SER A 478 -14.41 2.85 11.56
CA SER A 478 -15.42 3.51 10.72
C SER A 478 -16.26 4.56 11.46
N ASN A 479 -16.52 4.39 12.75
CA ASN A 479 -17.41 5.28 13.51
C ASN A 479 -16.78 6.65 13.81
N PRO A 480 -15.56 6.74 14.40
CA PRO A 480 -14.92 8.03 14.64
C PRO A 480 -14.59 8.78 13.34
N THR A 481 -14.13 8.07 12.30
CA THR A 481 -13.79 8.70 11.02
C THR A 481 -15.01 9.17 10.24
N ASN A 482 -16.16 8.49 10.33
CA ASN A 482 -17.42 9.02 9.81
C ASN A 482 -17.85 10.29 10.56
N LEU A 483 -17.68 10.36 11.88
CA LEU A 483 -17.92 11.60 12.64
C LEU A 483 -16.96 12.72 12.22
N PHE A 484 -15.66 12.44 12.11
CA PHE A 484 -14.66 13.38 11.57
C PHE A 484 -15.06 13.90 10.18
N TYR A 485 -15.53 13.02 9.28
CA TYR A 485 -16.02 13.42 7.96
C TYR A 485 -17.22 14.38 8.03
N GLN A 486 -18.18 14.16 8.95
CA GLN A 486 -19.28 15.11 9.17
C GLN A 486 -18.78 16.46 9.69
N ILE A 487 -17.78 16.47 10.56
CA ILE A 487 -17.15 17.70 11.09
C ILE A 487 -16.47 18.47 9.96
N VAL A 488 -15.71 17.79 9.11
CA VAL A 488 -15.05 18.39 7.94
C VAL A 488 -16.08 18.96 6.96
N ASP A 489 -17.17 18.24 6.66
CA ASP A 489 -18.24 18.78 5.82
C ASP A 489 -18.87 20.03 6.47
N ARG A 490 -19.22 19.99 7.75
CA ARG A 490 -19.85 21.11 8.48
C ARG A 490 -19.04 22.40 8.38
N TYR A 491 -17.72 22.35 8.54
CA TYR A 491 -16.87 23.54 8.68
C TYR A 491 -16.05 23.91 7.41
N SER A 492 -16.16 23.12 6.33
CA SER A 492 -15.53 23.43 5.05
C SER A 492 -16.52 24.03 4.03
N PRO A 493 -16.09 24.91 3.12
CA PRO A 493 -14.71 25.35 2.89
C PRO A 493 -14.38 26.70 3.57
N HIS A 494 -15.25 27.23 4.44
CA HIS A 494 -15.12 28.59 4.97
C HIS A 494 -14.20 28.69 6.19
N VAL A 495 -14.19 27.70 7.09
CA VAL A 495 -13.28 27.66 8.26
C VAL A 495 -12.04 26.82 7.98
N ILE A 496 -12.21 25.54 7.65
CA ILE A 496 -11.11 24.61 7.37
C ILE A 496 -10.48 24.97 6.01
N ALA A 497 -9.17 25.15 6.00
CA ALA A 497 -8.38 25.42 4.79
C ALA A 497 -7.64 24.17 4.27
N ASN A 498 -7.01 23.43 5.18
CA ASN A 498 -6.28 22.19 4.89
C ASN A 498 -6.31 21.25 6.10
N ILE A 499 -6.08 19.97 5.84
CA ILE A 499 -5.87 18.91 6.83
C ILE A 499 -4.53 18.24 6.49
N PHE A 500 -3.74 17.86 7.49
CA PHE A 500 -2.42 17.21 7.30
C PHE A 500 -2.28 15.95 8.15
N PHE A 501 -1.66 14.92 7.56
CA PHE A 501 -1.44 13.58 8.09
C PHE A 501 -0.05 13.05 7.72
N GLY A 502 0.35 11.92 8.32
CA GLY A 502 1.57 11.16 8.03
C GLY A 502 1.25 9.67 7.85
N HIS A 503 1.95 8.81 8.58
CA HIS A 503 1.61 7.41 8.88
C HIS A 503 1.79 6.40 7.74
N THR A 504 1.40 6.71 6.50
CA THR A 504 1.60 5.78 5.38
C THR A 504 3.01 5.82 4.82
N HIS A 505 3.83 6.81 5.23
CA HIS A 505 5.17 7.14 4.75
C HIS A 505 5.24 7.57 3.27
N GLU A 506 4.27 7.14 2.47
CA GLU A 506 4.09 7.44 1.05
C GLU A 506 3.66 8.89 0.80
N ASP A 507 3.85 9.34 -0.45
CA ASP A 507 3.42 10.66 -0.88
C ASP A 507 1.97 10.67 -1.40
N GLU A 508 1.01 10.90 -0.50
CA GLU A 508 -0.42 10.75 -0.78
C GLU A 508 -1.26 12.03 -0.58
N VAL A 509 -2.48 12.00 -1.13
CA VAL A 509 -3.49 13.05 -0.94
C VAL A 509 -4.90 12.47 -0.93
N MET A 510 -5.74 13.00 -0.05
CA MET A 510 -7.17 12.65 0.06
C MET A 510 -8.07 13.87 -0.17
N ILE A 511 -9.32 13.62 -0.59
CA ILE A 511 -10.30 14.68 -0.89
C ILE A 511 -11.57 14.47 -0.06
N PHE A 512 -11.94 15.48 0.72
CA PHE A 512 -13.22 15.51 1.43
C PHE A 512 -14.30 16.17 0.55
N TYR A 513 -15.51 15.62 0.55
CA TYR A 513 -16.63 16.03 -0.29
C TYR A 513 -17.89 16.30 0.53
N ALA A 514 -18.70 17.27 0.08
CA ALA A 514 -19.96 17.61 0.71
C ALA A 514 -21.00 16.48 0.65
N ASN A 515 -21.93 16.47 1.61
CA ASN A 515 -22.98 15.48 1.79
C ASN A 515 -22.41 14.06 1.98
N ASN A 516 -21.45 13.91 2.89
CA ASN A 516 -20.77 12.64 3.22
C ASN A 516 -20.22 11.88 1.99
N GLY A 517 -19.66 12.60 1.01
CA GLY A 517 -19.13 11.99 -0.22
C GLY A 517 -20.13 11.30 -1.14
N THR A 518 -21.45 11.43 -0.90
CA THR A 518 -22.50 10.80 -1.73
C THR A 518 -22.48 11.23 -3.21
N LYS A 519 -21.85 12.37 -3.51
CA LYS A 519 -21.48 12.79 -4.85
C LYS A 519 -20.03 13.28 -4.84
N MET A 520 -19.13 12.53 -5.49
CA MET A 520 -17.73 12.93 -5.70
C MET A 520 -17.62 13.69 -7.03
N ALA A 521 -17.81 15.01 -6.98
CA ALA A 521 -17.68 15.91 -8.13
C ALA A 521 -16.95 17.21 -7.73
N SER A 522 -16.41 17.93 -8.70
CA SER A 522 -15.67 19.19 -8.48
C SER A 522 -16.47 20.20 -7.64
N GLN A 523 -17.76 20.43 -7.94
CA GLN A 523 -18.59 21.38 -7.18
C GLN A 523 -18.92 20.96 -5.74
N THR A 524 -18.57 19.73 -5.38
CA THR A 524 -18.78 19.13 -4.05
C THR A 524 -17.46 18.89 -3.30
N ALA A 525 -16.30 19.12 -3.93
CA ALA A 525 -14.99 18.97 -3.28
C ALA A 525 -14.76 20.13 -2.29
N LEU A 526 -14.39 19.82 -1.06
CA LEU A 526 -14.37 20.77 0.07
C LEU A 526 -12.95 21.18 0.50
N THR A 527 -12.18 20.24 1.05
CA THR A 527 -10.80 20.46 1.52
C THR A 527 -9.93 19.26 1.13
N PRO A 528 -8.65 19.48 0.78
CA PRO A 528 -7.68 18.39 0.69
C PRO A 528 -7.25 17.94 2.10
N GLY A 529 -6.89 16.66 2.21
CA GLY A 529 -6.02 16.15 3.27
C GLY A 529 -4.67 15.77 2.64
N TRP A 530 -3.59 16.33 3.15
CA TRP A 530 -2.23 16.12 2.63
C TRP A 530 -1.48 15.13 3.51
N ILE A 531 -0.93 14.06 2.93
CA ILE A 531 -0.04 13.16 3.64
C ILE A 531 1.41 13.63 3.38
N GLY A 532 2.22 13.72 4.43
CA GLY A 532 3.65 14.03 4.32
C GLY A 532 4.46 12.76 4.02
N PRO A 533 5.44 12.79 3.09
CA PRO A 533 6.34 11.67 2.90
C PRO A 533 7.28 11.54 4.11
N SER A 534 7.70 10.32 4.41
CA SER A 534 8.58 10.02 5.53
C SER A 534 10.01 10.55 5.38
N VAL A 535 10.65 10.82 6.53
CA VAL A 535 12.11 10.88 6.60
C VAL A 535 12.68 9.46 6.68
N THR A 536 12.01 8.51 7.34
CA THR A 536 12.45 7.11 7.36
C THR A 536 12.43 6.46 5.97
N PRO A 537 13.47 5.70 5.58
CA PRO A 537 13.44 4.85 4.39
C PRO A 537 12.59 3.58 4.53
N LEU A 538 12.21 3.22 5.76
CA LEU A 538 11.40 2.05 6.04
C LEU A 538 9.95 2.32 5.58
N THR A 539 9.26 1.45 4.83
CA THR A 539 9.73 0.24 4.14
C THR A 539 9.82 0.50 2.63
N ASN A 540 11.03 0.46 2.07
CA ASN A 540 11.33 0.66 0.65
C ASN A 540 10.99 2.04 0.05
N LEU A 541 11.12 3.11 0.84
CA LEU A 541 10.95 4.49 0.35
C LEU A 541 12.28 5.27 0.38
N ASN A 542 12.39 6.29 -0.47
CA ASN A 542 13.50 7.23 -0.39
C ASN A 542 13.16 8.34 0.61
N SER A 543 14.06 8.53 1.60
CA SER A 543 13.97 9.59 2.61
C SER A 543 13.67 10.95 1.98
N GLY A 544 12.64 11.65 2.48
CA GLY A 544 12.15 12.89 1.89
C GLY A 544 11.56 13.87 2.90
N PHE A 545 11.14 15.02 2.39
CA PHE A 545 10.38 16.04 3.14
C PHE A 545 9.64 16.98 2.18
N ARG A 546 8.75 17.82 2.72
CA ARG A 546 7.89 18.72 1.95
C ARG A 546 7.91 20.17 2.44
N MET A 547 7.81 21.12 1.51
CA MET A 547 7.54 22.53 1.80
C MET A 547 6.33 23.01 0.99
N TYR A 548 5.46 23.78 1.64
CA TYR A 548 4.34 24.46 1.02
C TYR A 548 4.61 25.95 0.81
N GLU A 549 4.07 26.52 -0.27
CA GLU A 549 3.72 27.96 -0.31
C GLU A 549 2.26 28.14 0.07
N VAL A 550 1.98 29.05 1.01
CA VAL A 550 0.64 29.26 1.61
C VAL A 550 0.27 30.74 1.55
N ASP A 551 -0.97 31.07 1.15
CA ASP A 551 -1.45 32.46 1.17
C ASP A 551 -1.82 32.91 2.61
N THR A 552 -1.43 34.12 3.00
CA THR A 552 -1.62 34.64 4.38
C THR A 552 -3.02 35.17 4.70
N GLY A 553 -4.00 35.02 3.79
CA GLY A 553 -5.40 35.42 3.98
C GLY A 553 -6.36 34.23 3.91
N SER A 554 -6.29 33.43 2.85
CA SER A 554 -7.12 32.21 2.74
C SER A 554 -6.48 31.00 3.42
N PHE A 555 -5.17 31.02 3.67
CA PHE A 555 -4.39 29.88 4.21
C PHE A 555 -4.52 28.58 3.41
N ASP A 556 -4.88 28.68 2.12
CA ASP A 556 -4.84 27.57 1.19
C ASP A 556 -3.40 27.33 0.72
N VAL A 557 -3.06 26.07 0.43
CA VAL A 557 -1.79 25.72 -0.21
C VAL A 557 -1.82 26.17 -1.67
N TYR A 558 -0.82 26.93 -2.09
CA TYR A 558 -0.62 27.40 -3.46
C TYR A 558 0.52 26.67 -4.17
N GLU A 559 1.46 26.08 -3.46
CA GLU A 559 2.43 25.16 -4.04
C GLU A 559 2.85 24.11 -3.02
N ALA A 560 3.22 22.93 -3.49
CA ALA A 560 3.84 21.90 -2.69
C ALA A 560 5.08 21.38 -3.42
N TYR A 561 6.23 21.48 -2.77
CA TYR A 561 7.52 21.06 -3.29
C TYR A 561 8.04 19.90 -2.45
N THR A 562 8.57 18.88 -3.12
CA THR A 562 9.06 17.64 -2.49
C THR A 562 10.53 17.43 -2.83
N TRP A 563 11.30 16.98 -1.84
CA TRP A 563 12.69 16.57 -2.01
C TRP A 563 12.86 15.12 -1.56
N TYR A 564 13.93 14.50 -2.06
CA TYR A 564 14.33 13.14 -1.67
C TYR A 564 15.85 12.97 -1.72
N ALA A 565 16.35 11.96 -1.01
CA ALA A 565 17.69 11.42 -1.18
C ALA A 565 17.59 9.97 -1.68
N ASP A 566 18.38 9.60 -2.70
CA ASP A 566 18.41 8.23 -3.24
C ASP A 566 19.12 7.27 -2.27
N VAL A 567 18.33 6.51 -1.50
CA VAL A 567 18.79 5.53 -0.51
C VAL A 567 19.59 4.41 -1.17
N SER A 568 19.35 4.12 -2.45
CA SER A 568 20.13 3.14 -3.24
C SER A 568 21.61 3.55 -3.38
N SER A 569 21.92 4.85 -3.23
CA SER A 569 23.28 5.38 -3.30
C SER A 569 24.06 5.23 -1.98
N PHE A 570 23.36 5.09 -0.84
CA PHE A 570 23.96 5.17 0.50
C PHE A 570 25.08 4.13 0.76
N PRO A 571 24.98 2.86 0.30
CA PRO A 571 26.07 1.89 0.46
C PRO A 571 27.39 2.25 -0.25
N SER A 572 27.37 3.24 -1.16
CA SER A 572 28.55 3.70 -1.92
C SER A 572 29.15 5.02 -1.42
N LEU A 573 28.55 5.64 -0.40
CA LEU A 573 29.00 6.91 0.18
C LEU A 573 30.20 6.70 1.11
N ASN A 574 31.32 7.38 0.81
CA ASN A 574 32.57 7.25 1.58
C ASN A 574 33.42 8.54 1.63
N GLN A 575 32.99 9.63 0.99
CA GLN A 575 33.64 10.96 1.08
C GLN A 575 32.66 12.12 1.25
N THR A 576 31.37 11.89 1.01
CA THR A 576 30.26 12.83 1.22
C THR A 576 29.09 12.07 1.85
N GLY A 577 28.19 12.76 2.52
CA GLY A 577 26.86 12.24 2.84
C GLY A 577 25.94 12.23 1.61
N PRO A 578 24.66 11.89 1.81
CA PRO A 578 23.69 11.78 0.73
C PRO A 578 23.44 13.12 0.04
N ILE A 579 22.93 13.04 -1.20
CA ILE A 579 22.49 14.23 -1.94
C ILE A 579 20.97 14.28 -1.85
N TYR A 580 20.44 15.24 -1.08
CA TYR A 580 19.04 15.60 -1.19
C TYR A 580 18.85 16.50 -2.41
N GLN A 581 17.88 16.17 -3.24
CA GLN A 581 17.60 16.89 -4.48
C GLN A 581 16.10 17.06 -4.71
N PHE A 582 15.76 18.06 -5.52
CA PHE A 582 14.39 18.35 -5.89
C PHE A 582 13.75 17.15 -6.61
N GLU A 583 12.62 16.68 -6.12
CA GLU A 583 11.86 15.59 -6.73
C GLU A 583 10.84 16.15 -7.72
N TYR A 584 9.90 16.98 -7.22
CA TYR A 584 8.88 17.61 -8.04
C TYR A 584 8.20 18.82 -7.38
N SER A 585 7.49 19.57 -8.23
CA SER A 585 6.53 20.63 -7.90
C SER A 585 5.14 20.08 -8.22
N THR A 586 4.23 20.07 -7.23
CA THR A 586 2.90 19.46 -7.37
C THR A 586 2.10 20.12 -8.49
N ARG A 587 2.19 21.45 -8.63
CA ARG A 587 1.57 22.16 -9.75
C ARG A 587 2.14 21.78 -11.10
N ASP A 588 3.47 21.67 -11.22
CA ASP A 588 4.10 21.38 -12.51
C ASP A 588 3.87 19.91 -12.93
N ALA A 589 3.80 18.99 -11.97
CA ALA A 589 3.51 17.58 -12.20
C ALA A 589 2.05 17.32 -12.62
N TYR A 590 1.07 17.92 -11.93
CA TYR A 590 -0.34 17.55 -12.09
C TYR A 590 -1.24 18.67 -12.66
N GLY A 591 -0.82 19.93 -12.58
CA GLY A 591 -1.55 21.09 -13.10
C GLY A 591 -1.81 21.08 -14.61
N PRO A 592 -0.82 20.73 -15.47
CA PRO A 592 -1.04 20.63 -16.91
C PRO A 592 -2.10 19.57 -17.28
N GLY A 593 -2.13 18.44 -16.55
CA GLY A 593 -3.10 17.36 -16.80
C GLY A 593 -4.54 17.73 -16.46
N SER A 594 -4.73 18.57 -15.44
CA SER A 594 -6.03 19.07 -14.97
C SER A 594 -6.45 20.42 -15.56
N GLY A 595 -5.61 21.03 -16.42
CA GLY A 595 -5.83 22.37 -16.97
C GLY A 595 -5.84 23.49 -15.92
N TRP A 596 -5.13 23.30 -14.80
CA TRP A 596 -5.28 24.14 -13.61
C TRP A 596 -4.68 25.55 -13.78
N PRO A 597 -5.38 26.62 -13.34
CA PRO A 597 -4.84 27.98 -13.40
C PRO A 597 -3.60 28.15 -12.51
N SER A 598 -2.55 28.78 -13.04
CA SER A 598 -1.29 29.07 -12.31
C SER A 598 -1.48 29.95 -11.07
N THR A 599 -2.58 30.71 -11.02
CA THR A 599 -2.95 31.60 -9.90
C THR A 599 -4.02 31.03 -8.97
N ALA A 600 -4.47 29.78 -9.15
CA ALA A 600 -5.43 29.12 -8.28
C ALA A 600 -4.72 28.20 -7.25
N PRO A 601 -5.23 28.07 -6.01
CA PRO A 601 -4.65 27.19 -4.98
C PRO A 601 -4.73 25.71 -5.38
N LEU A 602 -3.92 24.86 -4.73
CA LEU A 602 -3.93 23.39 -4.88
C LEU A 602 -4.99 22.76 -3.96
N ASN A 603 -6.22 23.24 -4.06
CA ASN A 603 -7.32 22.88 -3.17
C ASN A 603 -8.00 21.54 -3.56
N ALA A 604 -9.12 21.22 -2.91
CA ALA A 604 -9.89 20.00 -3.20
C ALA A 604 -10.36 19.90 -4.66
N THR A 605 -10.69 21.03 -5.29
CA THR A 605 -11.10 21.06 -6.72
C THR A 605 -9.94 20.83 -7.68
N PHE A 606 -8.71 21.25 -7.33
CA PHE A 606 -7.51 20.88 -8.08
C PHE A 606 -7.35 19.37 -8.09
N TRP A 607 -7.30 18.76 -6.90
CA TRP A 607 -7.07 17.33 -6.75
C TRP A 607 -8.18 16.48 -7.38
N HIS A 608 -9.45 16.89 -7.28
CA HIS A 608 -10.55 16.21 -7.97
C HIS A 608 -10.36 16.22 -9.50
N ASN A 609 -10.04 17.39 -10.08
CA ASN A 609 -9.80 17.49 -11.52
C ASN A 609 -8.54 16.72 -11.96
N VAL A 610 -7.54 16.59 -11.08
CA VAL A 610 -6.36 15.72 -11.28
C VAL A 610 -6.77 14.24 -11.28
N THR A 611 -7.66 13.79 -10.38
CA THR A 611 -8.21 12.44 -10.39
C THR A 611 -9.02 12.15 -11.67
N GLU A 612 -9.86 13.08 -12.12
CA GLU A 612 -10.58 12.95 -13.41
C GLU A 612 -9.60 12.91 -14.60
N ALA A 613 -8.52 13.69 -14.57
CA ALA A 613 -7.46 13.63 -15.58
C ALA A 613 -6.74 12.28 -15.59
N MET A 614 -6.44 11.71 -14.42
CA MET A 614 -5.81 10.38 -14.27
C MET A 614 -6.66 9.26 -14.86
N GLN A 615 -7.99 9.29 -14.67
CA GLN A 615 -8.90 8.31 -15.30
C GLN A 615 -8.80 8.30 -16.83
N ASN A 616 -8.40 9.42 -17.43
CA ASN A 616 -8.26 9.57 -18.88
C ASN A 616 -6.79 9.52 -19.36
N ASN A 617 -5.81 9.55 -18.46
CA ASN A 617 -4.39 9.63 -18.76
C ASN A 617 -3.57 8.71 -17.84
N HIS A 618 -3.29 7.49 -18.32
CA HIS A 618 -2.51 6.50 -17.58
C HIS A 618 -1.06 6.95 -17.30
N THR A 619 -0.50 7.86 -18.10
CA THR A 619 0.83 8.43 -17.79
C THR A 619 0.78 9.34 -16.56
N LEU A 620 -0.34 10.02 -16.30
CA LEU A 620 -0.51 10.81 -15.08
C LEU A 620 -0.64 9.90 -13.83
N VAL A 621 -1.26 8.72 -13.98
CA VAL A 621 -1.25 7.67 -12.93
C VAL A 621 0.17 7.15 -12.69
N GLN A 622 0.96 6.90 -13.75
CA GLN A 622 2.36 6.49 -13.60
C GLN A 622 3.20 7.56 -12.89
N VAL A 623 2.99 8.84 -13.18
CA VAL A 623 3.63 9.96 -12.47
C VAL A 623 3.24 9.98 -11.00
N PHE A 624 1.95 9.83 -10.68
CA PHE A 624 1.49 9.74 -9.29
C PHE A 624 2.11 8.58 -8.54
N ASN A 625 1.99 7.35 -9.05
CA ASN A 625 2.58 6.16 -8.42
C ASN A 625 4.11 6.26 -8.28
N THR A 626 4.80 6.99 -9.18
CA THR A 626 6.25 7.22 -9.09
C THR A 626 6.58 8.11 -7.89
N TYR A 627 5.83 9.19 -7.66
CA TYR A 627 6.08 10.08 -6.53
C TYR A 627 5.56 9.51 -5.21
N GLN A 628 4.38 8.88 -5.21
CA GLN A 628 3.82 8.10 -4.10
C GLN A 628 4.87 7.12 -3.53
N GLY A 629 5.43 6.26 -4.39
CA GLY A 629 6.49 5.31 -4.05
C GLY A 629 7.92 5.85 -4.15
N LYS A 630 8.12 7.18 -4.17
CA LYS A 630 9.43 7.85 -4.13
C LYS A 630 10.48 7.34 -5.15
N THR A 631 10.03 6.93 -6.36
CA THR A 631 10.81 6.60 -7.57
C THR A 631 11.51 5.20 -7.66
N PHE A 632 10.78 4.06 -7.80
CA PHE A 632 11.37 2.68 -7.82
C PHE A 632 10.57 1.56 -8.60
N VAL A 633 11.13 0.84 -9.63
CA VAL A 633 10.50 -0.34 -10.36
C VAL A 633 11.45 -1.25 -11.22
N PRO A 634 11.44 -2.64 -11.18
CA PRO A 634 12.19 -3.45 -12.19
C PRO A 634 11.72 -4.88 -12.70
N ALA A 635 10.44 -5.33 -12.68
CA ALA A 635 10.10 -6.79 -12.72
C ALA A 635 9.91 -7.59 -14.06
N ASP A 636 9.65 -6.98 -15.22
CA ASP A 636 8.76 -7.60 -16.24
C ASP A 636 9.34 -8.71 -17.17
N ALA A 637 10.64 -8.73 -17.47
CA ALA A 637 11.15 -9.45 -18.65
C ALA A 637 11.15 -11.00 -18.53
N LEU A 638 11.44 -11.54 -17.34
CA LEU A 638 11.62 -12.99 -17.14
C LEU A 638 10.27 -13.73 -17.04
N TRP A 639 9.24 -13.05 -16.55
CA TRP A 639 7.86 -13.54 -16.56
C TRP A 639 7.35 -13.85 -17.97
N THR A 640 7.82 -13.11 -18.99
CA THR A 640 7.43 -13.36 -20.38
C THR A 640 7.92 -14.72 -20.90
N LEU A 641 9.07 -15.22 -20.43
CA LEU A 641 9.55 -16.57 -20.79
C LEU A 641 8.77 -17.68 -20.08
N ALA A 642 8.42 -17.46 -18.81
CA ALA A 642 7.62 -18.42 -18.04
C ALA A 642 6.28 -18.71 -18.74
N MET A 643 5.63 -17.65 -19.26
CA MET A 643 4.44 -17.78 -20.10
C MET A 643 4.70 -18.58 -21.39
N ALA A 644 5.85 -18.38 -22.07
CA ALA A 644 6.21 -19.12 -23.27
C ALA A 644 6.44 -20.62 -23.03
N CYS A 645 7.18 -20.95 -21.96
CA CYS A 645 7.42 -22.34 -21.55
C CYS A 645 6.12 -23.05 -21.15
N SER A 646 5.19 -22.34 -20.51
CA SER A 646 3.86 -22.88 -20.17
C SER A 646 3.08 -23.28 -21.42
N VAL A 647 3.10 -22.43 -22.46
CA VAL A 647 2.49 -22.74 -23.77
C VAL A 647 3.17 -23.94 -24.45
N TYR A 648 4.50 -24.04 -24.41
CA TYR A 648 5.23 -25.19 -24.98
C TYR A 648 4.79 -26.52 -24.33
N LEU A 649 4.79 -26.57 -23.00
CA LEU A 649 4.43 -27.76 -22.22
C LEU A 649 2.97 -28.18 -22.44
N LYS A 650 2.06 -27.22 -22.59
CA LYS A 650 0.66 -27.48 -22.94
C LYS A 650 0.50 -28.17 -24.30
N PHE A 651 1.25 -27.77 -25.34
CA PHE A 651 1.11 -28.31 -26.69
C PHE A 651 1.85 -29.62 -26.95
N PHE A 652 3.12 -29.70 -26.52
CA PHE A 652 4.00 -30.83 -26.85
C PHE A 652 4.05 -31.91 -25.77
N HIS A 653 3.74 -31.56 -24.52
CA HIS A 653 3.75 -32.48 -23.38
C HIS A 653 2.38 -32.66 -22.71
N HIS A 654 1.33 -32.04 -23.25
CA HIS A 654 -0.08 -32.20 -22.85
C HIS A 654 -0.39 -31.91 -21.36
N TYR A 655 0.32 -30.95 -20.75
CA TYR A 655 0.10 -30.56 -19.35
C TYR A 655 -1.34 -30.04 -19.12
N SER A 656 -1.93 -30.38 -17.97
CA SER A 656 -3.21 -29.83 -17.52
C SER A 656 -3.06 -28.41 -16.95
N THR A 657 -4.17 -27.67 -16.86
CA THR A 657 -4.24 -26.34 -16.22
C THR A 657 -3.67 -26.37 -14.79
N SER A 658 -3.99 -27.42 -14.02
CA SER A 658 -3.46 -27.62 -12.65
C SER A 658 -1.97 -27.96 -12.60
N GLN A 659 -1.44 -28.69 -13.59
CA GLN A 659 -0.01 -28.98 -13.69
C GLN A 659 0.80 -27.73 -14.06
N LEU A 660 0.23 -26.81 -14.85
CA LEU A 660 0.86 -25.53 -15.18
C LEU A 660 0.91 -24.61 -13.94
N ARG A 661 -0.16 -24.52 -13.14
CA ARG A 661 -0.10 -23.80 -11.84
C ARG A 661 0.97 -24.38 -10.90
N GLY A 662 1.13 -25.71 -10.88
CA GLY A 662 2.23 -26.38 -10.17
C GLY A 662 3.65 -26.04 -10.66
N LEU A 663 3.81 -25.23 -11.71
CA LEU A 663 5.08 -24.68 -12.15
C LEU A 663 5.32 -23.24 -11.67
N GLU A 664 4.33 -22.53 -11.12
CA GLU A 664 4.46 -21.14 -10.67
C GLU A 664 5.62 -20.96 -9.67
N LEU A 665 5.71 -21.81 -8.63
CA LEU A 665 6.84 -21.82 -7.69
C LEU A 665 8.19 -22.09 -8.36
N LYS A 666 8.22 -22.84 -9.47
CA LYS A 666 9.44 -23.12 -10.24
C LYS A 666 9.77 -21.96 -11.18
N TYR A 667 8.77 -21.26 -11.71
CA TYR A 667 8.94 -20.03 -12.48
C TYR A 667 9.38 -18.88 -11.58
N LEU A 668 8.83 -18.73 -10.37
CA LEU A 668 9.35 -17.83 -9.34
C LEU A 668 10.82 -18.13 -9.03
N ALA A 669 11.15 -19.38 -8.71
CA ALA A 669 12.52 -19.80 -8.43
C ALA A 669 13.48 -19.60 -9.63
N LEU A 670 12.99 -19.61 -10.87
CA LEU A 670 13.81 -19.46 -12.07
C LEU A 670 13.91 -17.98 -12.51
N CYS A 671 12.81 -17.24 -12.52
CA CYS A 671 12.73 -15.82 -12.87
C CYS A 671 13.42 -14.93 -11.84
N TYR A 672 13.48 -15.31 -10.56
CA TYR A 672 14.29 -14.60 -9.56
C TYR A 672 15.64 -15.29 -9.32
N GLY A 673 15.72 -16.63 -9.32
CA GLY A 673 16.98 -17.34 -9.06
C GLY A 673 18.02 -17.32 -10.18
N VAL A 674 17.62 -17.29 -11.45
CA VAL A 674 18.59 -17.21 -12.57
C VAL A 674 19.31 -15.86 -12.65
N PRO A 675 18.66 -14.67 -12.53
CA PRO A 675 19.40 -13.41 -12.46
C PRO A 675 20.15 -13.23 -11.13
N PHE A 676 19.70 -13.88 -10.05
CA PHE A 676 20.38 -13.88 -8.76
C PHE A 676 21.77 -14.54 -8.82
N VAL A 677 21.97 -15.63 -9.58
CA VAL A 677 23.29 -16.29 -9.67
C VAL A 677 24.43 -15.40 -10.20
N PRO A 678 24.34 -14.75 -11.39
CA PRO A 678 25.38 -13.83 -11.85
C PRO A 678 25.46 -12.58 -10.97
N ALA A 679 24.33 -12.09 -10.42
CA ALA A 679 24.34 -10.99 -9.46
C ALA A 679 25.16 -11.33 -8.21
N VAL A 680 25.01 -12.54 -7.66
CA VAL A 680 25.81 -13.01 -6.52
C VAL A 680 27.28 -13.23 -6.92
N ILE A 681 27.56 -13.87 -8.06
CA ILE A 681 28.95 -14.13 -8.49
C ILE A 681 29.73 -12.83 -8.74
N TYR A 682 29.10 -11.82 -9.35
CA TYR A 682 29.74 -10.55 -9.66
C TYR A 682 30.06 -9.68 -8.44
N LEU A 683 29.39 -9.90 -7.30
CA LEU A 683 29.75 -9.26 -6.03
C LEU A 683 31.14 -9.71 -5.53
N PHE A 684 31.56 -10.94 -5.86
CA PHE A 684 32.78 -11.55 -5.33
C PHE A 684 33.96 -11.60 -6.31
N VAL A 685 33.78 -11.23 -7.58
CA VAL A 685 34.85 -11.24 -8.59
C VAL A 685 35.42 -9.83 -8.80
N GLN A 686 36.72 -9.69 -8.55
CA GLN A 686 37.49 -8.46 -8.70
C GLN A 686 38.71 -8.71 -9.58
N HIS A 687 38.90 -7.90 -10.63
CA HIS A 687 39.90 -8.17 -11.68
C HIS A 687 41.02 -7.12 -11.70
N GLY A 688 41.90 -7.17 -10.68
CA GLY A 688 43.12 -6.37 -10.60
C GLY A 688 42.88 -4.86 -10.86
N ALA A 689 43.61 -4.31 -11.83
CA ALA A 689 43.57 -2.88 -12.18
C ALA A 689 42.23 -2.38 -12.78
N LYS A 690 41.26 -3.26 -13.08
CA LYS A 690 39.92 -2.86 -13.56
C LYS A 690 38.86 -2.79 -12.46
N GLY A 691 39.19 -3.06 -11.20
CA GLY A 691 38.25 -2.95 -10.08
C GLY A 691 37.27 -4.15 -9.97
N ARG A 692 36.10 -3.92 -9.38
CA ARG A 692 35.04 -4.93 -9.19
C ARG A 692 34.08 -4.95 -10.37
N ILE A 693 33.46 -6.10 -10.64
CA ILE A 693 32.46 -6.20 -11.70
C ILE A 693 31.25 -5.33 -11.37
N TYR A 694 30.82 -5.26 -10.11
CA TYR A 694 29.79 -4.30 -9.69
C TYR A 694 30.33 -2.85 -9.60
N GLY A 695 29.58 -1.91 -10.17
CA GLY A 695 29.87 -0.47 -10.20
C GLY A 695 28.84 0.33 -11.01
N PRO A 696 29.08 1.64 -11.20
CA PRO A 696 28.09 2.54 -11.79
C PRO A 696 27.80 2.26 -13.27
N ALA A 697 26.57 2.52 -13.70
CA ALA A 697 26.12 2.56 -15.10
C ALA A 697 25.16 3.72 -15.33
N ASN A 698 24.96 4.10 -16.60
CA ASN A 698 24.22 5.29 -17.04
C ASN A 698 22.81 5.50 -16.44
N LEU A 699 22.17 4.48 -15.86
CA LEU A 699 20.85 4.55 -15.22
C LEU A 699 20.73 3.68 -13.94
N TRP A 700 21.72 2.84 -13.60
CA TRP A 700 21.62 1.81 -12.53
C TRP A 700 23.00 1.45 -11.97
N CYS A 701 23.11 1.13 -10.68
CA CYS A 701 24.31 0.50 -10.12
C CYS A 701 24.20 -1.02 -10.24
N TRP A 702 25.01 -1.60 -11.13
CA TRP A 702 25.00 -3.03 -11.42
C TRP A 702 26.38 -3.45 -11.94
N VAL A 703 26.52 -4.13 -13.08
CA VAL A 703 27.85 -4.29 -13.70
C VAL A 703 28.42 -2.91 -14.09
N ALA A 704 29.71 -2.64 -13.84
CA ALA A 704 30.37 -1.35 -14.13
C ALA A 704 30.69 -1.12 -15.63
N ILE A 705 31.02 0.11 -16.03
CA ILE A 705 31.22 0.49 -17.45
C ILE A 705 32.46 -0.20 -18.03
N GLU A 706 33.47 -0.42 -17.20
CA GLU A 706 34.72 -1.13 -17.46
C GLU A 706 34.50 -2.61 -17.81
N TYR A 707 33.30 -3.12 -17.49
CA TYR A 707 32.83 -4.49 -17.70
C TYR A 707 31.58 -4.54 -18.60
N ASP A 708 31.40 -3.60 -19.55
CA ASP A 708 30.23 -3.57 -20.45
C ASP A 708 30.01 -4.90 -21.22
N PHE A 709 31.08 -5.68 -21.47
CA PHE A 709 31.00 -7.02 -22.05
C PHE A 709 30.28 -8.05 -21.15
N LEU A 710 30.32 -7.88 -19.83
CA LEU A 710 29.59 -8.71 -18.88
C LEU A 710 28.11 -8.33 -18.80
N ARG A 711 27.75 -7.04 -18.91
CA ARG A 711 26.36 -6.62 -19.17
C ARG A 711 25.83 -7.32 -20.43
N ALA A 712 26.64 -7.36 -21.48
CA ALA A 712 26.32 -8.06 -22.72
C ALA A 712 26.23 -9.59 -22.55
N ALA A 713 26.97 -10.20 -21.61
CA ALA A 713 27.05 -11.65 -21.46
C ALA A 713 26.07 -12.26 -20.42
N THR A 714 25.63 -11.52 -19.39
CA THR A 714 24.76 -12.06 -18.32
C THR A 714 23.45 -11.31 -18.10
N PHE A 715 23.23 -10.18 -18.77
CA PHE A 715 21.92 -9.54 -18.83
C PHE A 715 21.39 -9.46 -20.24
N TYR A 716 22.01 -8.67 -21.12
CA TYR A 716 21.50 -8.53 -22.49
C TYR A 716 21.58 -9.85 -23.25
N GLY A 717 22.68 -10.60 -23.14
CA GLY A 717 22.85 -11.92 -23.75
C GLY A 717 21.80 -12.94 -23.30
N PRO A 718 21.57 -13.16 -21.99
CA PRO A 718 20.49 -14.01 -21.51
C PRO A 718 19.12 -13.48 -21.86
N VAL A 719 18.85 -12.16 -21.82
CA VAL A 719 17.59 -11.59 -22.33
C VAL A 719 17.42 -11.92 -23.81
N TRP A 720 18.44 -11.77 -24.65
CA TRP A 720 18.38 -12.13 -26.07
C TRP A 720 18.21 -13.64 -26.28
N LEU A 721 18.90 -14.48 -25.51
CA LEU A 721 18.72 -15.94 -25.51
C LEU A 721 17.30 -16.31 -25.11
N VAL A 722 16.76 -15.68 -24.05
CA VAL A 722 15.39 -15.82 -23.58
C VAL A 722 14.40 -15.43 -24.67
N LEU A 723 14.63 -14.33 -25.39
CA LEU A 723 13.78 -13.91 -26.51
C LEU A 723 13.91 -14.82 -27.73
N ILE A 724 15.11 -15.33 -28.04
CA ILE A 724 15.34 -16.30 -29.13
C ILE A 724 14.73 -17.67 -28.79
N LEU A 725 14.81 -18.13 -27.54
CA LEU A 725 14.16 -19.35 -27.05
C LEU A 725 12.65 -19.20 -27.05
N THR A 726 12.13 -18.06 -26.61
CA THR A 726 10.70 -17.72 -26.68
C THR A 726 10.22 -17.71 -28.13
N MET A 727 10.99 -17.09 -29.04
CA MET A 727 10.74 -17.09 -30.48
C MET A 727 10.72 -18.51 -31.05
N PHE A 728 11.73 -19.32 -30.72
CA PHE A 728 11.86 -20.70 -31.18
C PHE A 728 10.73 -21.59 -30.68
N ILE A 729 10.35 -21.45 -29.40
CA ILE A 729 9.18 -22.10 -28.80
C ILE A 729 7.91 -21.75 -29.58
N TYR A 730 7.62 -20.47 -29.81
CA TYR A 730 6.40 -20.09 -30.54
C TYR A 730 6.45 -20.45 -32.02
N ILE A 731 7.63 -20.47 -32.66
CA ILE A 731 7.80 -21.00 -34.02
C ILE A 731 7.56 -22.51 -34.06
N LEU A 732 8.05 -23.29 -33.09
CA LEU A 732 7.79 -24.73 -32.99
C LEU A 732 6.31 -25.01 -32.74
N VAL A 733 5.71 -24.36 -31.73
CA VAL A 733 4.27 -24.46 -31.41
C VAL A 733 3.44 -24.07 -32.65
N GLY A 734 3.80 -22.97 -33.32
CA GLY A 734 3.17 -22.52 -34.56
C GLY A 734 3.28 -23.53 -35.70
N ARG A 735 4.47 -24.10 -35.96
CA ARG A 735 4.69 -25.14 -36.98
C ARG A 735 3.98 -26.45 -36.64
N TYR A 736 3.88 -26.82 -35.37
CA TYR A 736 3.13 -27.99 -34.92
C TYR A 736 1.62 -27.81 -35.11
N ILE A 737 1.08 -26.66 -34.69
CA ILE A 737 -0.33 -26.29 -34.92
C ILE A 737 -0.64 -26.25 -36.43
N TYR A 738 0.25 -25.65 -37.23
CA TYR A 738 0.10 -25.59 -38.68
C TYR A 738 0.15 -26.98 -39.33
N SER A 739 1.13 -27.82 -38.94
CA SER A 739 1.27 -29.19 -39.41
C SER A 739 0.05 -30.04 -39.08
N LYS A 740 -0.40 -30.06 -37.81
CA LYS A 740 -1.62 -30.79 -37.40
C LYS A 740 -2.88 -30.28 -38.12
N ARG A 741 -3.03 -28.97 -38.31
CA ARG A 741 -4.11 -28.38 -39.12
C ARG A 741 -4.02 -28.77 -40.60
N ARG A 742 -2.82 -28.94 -41.14
CA ARG A 742 -2.57 -29.40 -42.51
C ARG A 742 -2.88 -30.88 -42.68
N THR A 743 -2.44 -31.75 -41.76
CA THR A 743 -2.82 -33.19 -41.78
C THR A 743 -4.34 -33.39 -41.69
N LEU A 744 -5.05 -32.52 -40.94
CA LEU A 744 -6.51 -32.51 -40.88
C LEU A 744 -7.20 -31.98 -42.16
N ARG A 745 -6.46 -31.30 -43.06
CA ARG A 745 -6.92 -30.88 -44.40
C ARG A 745 -6.48 -31.83 -45.52
N GLU A 746 -5.44 -32.63 -45.30
CA GLU A 746 -4.88 -33.58 -46.28
C GLU A 746 -5.50 -34.99 -46.19
N PHE A 747 -6.37 -35.26 -45.20
CA PHE A 747 -7.29 -36.40 -45.31
C PHE A 747 -8.23 -36.17 -46.49
N PRO A 748 -8.25 -37.04 -47.52
CA PRO A 748 -9.26 -36.97 -48.56
C PRO A 748 -10.62 -37.11 -47.91
N THR A 749 -11.55 -36.21 -48.24
CA THR A 749 -12.97 -36.45 -48.02
C THR A 749 -13.34 -37.71 -48.77
N PHE A 750 -13.42 -38.84 -48.07
CA PHE A 750 -14.06 -40.04 -48.59
C PHE A 750 -15.49 -39.63 -48.95
N ARG A 751 -15.78 -39.53 -50.25
CA ARG A 751 -17.14 -39.31 -50.72
C ARG A 751 -17.94 -40.53 -50.30
N TYR A 752 -18.72 -40.40 -49.24
CA TYR A 752 -19.85 -41.29 -49.06
C TYR A 752 -20.97 -40.74 -49.96
N SER A 753 -21.32 -41.54 -50.98
CA SER A 753 -22.36 -41.22 -51.95
C SER A 753 -23.69 -40.95 -51.24
N GLN A 754 -24.43 -39.94 -51.70
CA GLN A 754 -25.87 -39.93 -51.42
C GLN A 754 -26.52 -41.11 -52.17
N PRO A 755 -27.44 -41.86 -51.54
CA PRO A 755 -28.55 -42.47 -52.24
C PRO A 755 -29.59 -41.39 -52.53
N ASP A 756 -30.07 -41.31 -53.77
CA ASP A 756 -31.08 -40.35 -54.20
C ASP A 756 -32.44 -40.55 -53.50
N GLU A 757 -33.21 -39.46 -53.38
CA GLU A 757 -34.61 -39.54 -52.98
C GLU A 757 -35.43 -40.30 -54.03
N ALA A 758 -36.11 -41.36 -53.61
CA ALA A 758 -37.13 -42.02 -54.43
C ALA A 758 -38.36 -41.12 -54.58
N SER A 759 -38.87 -41.03 -55.80
CA SER A 759 -39.93 -40.12 -56.21
C SER A 759 -41.35 -40.64 -55.93
N VAL A 760 -42.30 -39.70 -55.96
CA VAL A 760 -43.77 -39.88 -56.18
C VAL A 760 -44.69 -40.12 -54.95
N ALA A 761 -45.25 -38.99 -54.49
CA ALA A 761 -46.69 -38.69 -54.22
C ALA A 761 -47.59 -39.54 -53.27
N GLY A 762 -48.32 -38.81 -52.41
CA GLY A 762 -49.80 -38.91 -52.37
C GLY A 762 -50.52 -39.06 -51.01
N SER A 763 -51.61 -38.28 -50.83
CA SER A 763 -52.73 -38.46 -49.84
C SER A 763 -52.41 -38.24 -48.34
N ARG A 764 -52.89 -37.20 -47.62
CA ARG A 764 -54.25 -36.74 -47.21
C ARG A 764 -54.85 -37.36 -45.92
N THR A 765 -54.84 -36.56 -44.85
CA THR A 765 -55.92 -36.23 -43.86
C THR A 765 -56.87 -37.30 -43.27
N THR A 766 -57.00 -37.31 -41.93
CA THR A 766 -58.28 -37.37 -41.16
C THR A 766 -58.12 -36.87 -39.71
N ASP A 767 -59.23 -36.43 -39.08
CA ASP A 767 -59.34 -35.76 -37.77
C ASP A 767 -59.88 -36.65 -36.60
N ILE A 768 -59.56 -36.27 -35.34
CA ILE A 768 -60.39 -36.16 -34.07
C ILE A 768 -61.44 -37.28 -33.74
N PRO A 769 -61.51 -37.94 -32.53
CA PRO A 769 -62.10 -37.32 -31.30
C PRO A 769 -61.81 -37.86 -29.83
N VAL A 770 -61.86 -36.92 -28.86
CA VAL A 770 -62.60 -36.86 -27.53
C VAL A 770 -62.70 -38.05 -26.51
N ARG A 771 -62.18 -37.82 -25.27
CA ARG A 771 -62.63 -38.10 -23.84
C ARG A 771 -63.63 -39.24 -23.45
N PRO A 772 -63.64 -39.81 -22.19
CA PRO A 772 -63.84 -39.07 -20.92
C PRO A 772 -63.19 -39.59 -19.58
N SER A 773 -63.58 -38.92 -18.49
CA SER A 773 -63.23 -38.88 -17.03
C SER A 773 -63.20 -40.14 -16.12
N THR A 774 -62.40 -40.08 -15.04
CA THR A 774 -62.71 -40.24 -13.57
C THR A 774 -61.42 -39.98 -12.75
N GLY A 775 -61.36 -39.55 -11.48
CA GLY A 775 -62.34 -39.20 -10.45
C GLY A 775 -61.67 -38.43 -9.28
N LEU A 776 -62.44 -37.99 -8.27
CA LEU A 776 -62.05 -37.06 -7.19
C LEU A 776 -61.87 -37.80 -5.84
N GLU A 777 -60.95 -37.39 -4.95
CA GLU A 777 -61.19 -37.14 -3.49
C GLU A 777 -59.92 -36.81 -2.66
N THR A 778 -60.15 -36.39 -1.40
CA THR A 778 -59.17 -35.74 -0.49
C THR A 778 -59.07 -36.48 0.89
N PRO A 779 -58.70 -35.90 2.07
CA PRO A 779 -57.40 -36.18 2.69
C PRO A 779 -57.43 -36.64 4.18
N LYS A 780 -56.23 -36.77 4.81
CA LYS A 780 -55.95 -36.91 6.28
C LYS A 780 -56.23 -38.30 6.91
N SER A 781 -55.58 -38.75 8.01
CA SER A 781 -54.32 -38.36 8.71
C SER A 781 -53.97 -39.40 9.80
N ALA A 782 -52.68 -39.72 9.98
CA ALA A 782 -51.99 -40.16 11.21
C ALA A 782 -50.49 -40.37 10.83
N HIS A 783 -49.45 -40.00 11.59
CA HIS A 783 -49.26 -39.99 13.06
C HIS A 783 -48.28 -38.86 13.51
N TYR A 784 -48.23 -38.59 14.82
CA TYR A 784 -47.34 -37.64 15.55
C TYR A 784 -46.11 -38.36 16.14
N PRO A 785 -45.15 -37.70 16.86
CA PRO A 785 -44.83 -36.26 16.98
C PRO A 785 -43.39 -35.97 16.43
N GLU A 786 -42.55 -34.98 16.78
CA GLU A 786 -42.56 -33.84 17.73
C GLU A 786 -41.57 -32.72 17.26
N GLY A 787 -41.36 -31.66 18.07
CA GLY A 787 -40.17 -30.80 18.03
C GLY A 787 -40.34 -29.37 17.45
N THR A 788 -40.56 -28.38 18.31
CA THR A 788 -40.63 -26.95 17.96
C THR A 788 -39.25 -26.31 17.69
N ARG A 789 -39.10 -25.51 16.61
CA ARG A 789 -38.94 -24.02 16.68
C ARG A 789 -38.83 -23.35 15.30
N SER A 790 -39.63 -22.28 15.14
CA SER A 790 -39.55 -21.14 14.19
C SER A 790 -38.53 -21.16 13.02
N MET A 791 -39.05 -21.01 11.81
CA MET A 791 -38.30 -20.77 10.57
C MET A 791 -37.35 -19.55 10.63
N ARG A 792 -36.12 -19.72 10.14
CA ARG A 792 -35.38 -18.68 9.42
C ARG A 792 -35.18 -19.14 7.98
N PHE A 793 -35.27 -18.21 7.04
CA PHE A 793 -34.85 -18.43 5.66
C PHE A 793 -33.35 -18.72 5.62
N SER A 794 -32.95 -19.79 4.93
CA SER A 794 -31.54 -20.12 4.72
C SER A 794 -31.31 -20.72 3.33
N HIS A 795 -30.67 -19.91 2.47
CA HIS A 795 -29.64 -20.34 1.51
C HIS A 795 -30.08 -21.32 0.37
N PRO A 796 -29.27 -21.57 -0.68
CA PRO A 796 -27.81 -21.31 -0.79
C PRO A 796 -27.28 -20.69 -2.09
N PHE A 797 -26.17 -19.97 -1.94
CA PHE A 797 -25.09 -19.97 -2.93
C PHE A 797 -24.19 -21.19 -2.66
N GLY A 798 -23.77 -21.89 -3.72
CA GLY A 798 -22.61 -22.79 -3.67
C GLY A 798 -22.87 -24.30 -3.59
N ARG A 799 -23.07 -24.94 -4.76
CA ARG A 799 -22.49 -26.27 -5.07
C ARG A 799 -22.55 -26.52 -6.59
N CYS A 800 -21.39 -26.45 -7.24
CA CYS A 800 -21.22 -26.93 -8.62
C CYS A 800 -19.91 -27.72 -8.73
N GLN A 801 -19.76 -28.75 -7.89
CA GLN A 801 -18.58 -29.61 -7.85
C GLN A 801 -18.92 -31.12 -7.84
N ASP A 802 -20.21 -31.49 -7.75
CA ASP A 802 -20.66 -32.87 -7.49
C ASP A 802 -21.35 -33.58 -8.69
N PHE A 803 -21.27 -33.07 -9.93
CA PHE A 803 -22.00 -33.64 -11.09
C PHE A 803 -21.15 -34.27 -12.20
N LEU A 804 -19.86 -34.58 -11.95
CA LEU A 804 -18.98 -35.24 -12.94
C LEU A 804 -18.23 -36.47 -12.39
N GLN A 805 -18.77 -37.13 -11.37
CA GLN A 805 -18.13 -38.33 -10.77
C GLN A 805 -19.09 -39.53 -10.58
N SER A 806 -20.20 -39.57 -11.33
CA SER A 806 -21.16 -40.69 -11.29
C SER A 806 -21.55 -41.21 -12.69
N THR A 807 -20.55 -41.58 -13.50
CA THR A 807 -20.72 -42.62 -14.55
C THR A 807 -19.35 -43.24 -14.88
N PHE A 808 -19.32 -44.57 -15.00
CA PHE A 808 -18.15 -45.42 -15.34
C PHE A 808 -17.05 -45.62 -14.28
N ASN A 809 -17.40 -46.40 -13.24
CA ASN A 809 -16.50 -47.48 -12.81
C ASN A 809 -16.52 -48.60 -13.87
N ILE A 810 -15.37 -48.94 -14.44
CA ILE A 810 -15.12 -50.25 -15.08
C ILE A 810 -13.72 -50.69 -14.65
N ASP A 811 -13.59 -51.96 -14.24
CA ASP A 811 -12.39 -52.53 -13.65
C ASP A 811 -11.14 -52.46 -14.52
N SER A 812 -9.98 -52.41 -13.85
CA SER A 812 -8.65 -52.42 -14.48
C SER A 812 -8.18 -53.84 -14.84
N PRO A 813 -7.79 -54.12 -16.11
CA PRO A 813 -6.98 -55.27 -16.45
C PRO A 813 -5.48 -54.95 -16.37
N LYS A 814 -4.68 -55.96 -16.01
CA LYS A 814 -3.20 -55.90 -15.89
C LYS A 814 -2.48 -55.62 -17.23
N PRO A 815 -1.22 -55.11 -17.19
CA PRO A 815 -0.51 -54.69 -18.40
C PRO A 815 0.03 -55.86 -19.22
N SER A 816 -0.17 -55.81 -20.54
CA SER A 816 0.49 -56.66 -21.53
C SER A 816 1.16 -55.81 -22.62
N ARG A 817 2.36 -56.22 -23.06
CA ARG A 817 3.14 -55.52 -24.10
C ARG A 817 2.48 -55.72 -25.47
N GLY A 818 2.28 -54.64 -26.23
CA GLY A 818 1.80 -54.66 -27.62
C GLY A 818 2.01 -53.31 -28.32
N SER A 819 2.30 -53.34 -29.63
CA SER A 819 2.68 -52.17 -30.45
C SER A 819 1.51 -51.20 -30.77
N PRO A 820 1.80 -49.95 -31.20
CA PRO A 820 0.83 -48.86 -31.16
C PRO A 820 -0.16 -48.82 -32.34
N SER A 821 -1.41 -48.43 -32.06
CA SER A 821 -2.38 -47.98 -33.07
C SER A 821 -2.78 -46.51 -32.81
N SER A 822 -3.03 -45.76 -33.89
CA SER A 822 -3.01 -44.29 -33.89
C SER A 822 -4.30 -43.64 -33.37
N SER A 823 -4.20 -42.81 -32.32
CA SER A 823 -5.31 -41.96 -31.89
C SER A 823 -5.39 -40.66 -32.72
N ARG A 824 -6.62 -40.23 -33.02
CA ARG A 824 -6.91 -39.07 -33.87
C ARG A 824 -6.86 -37.77 -33.04
N TYR A 825 -5.80 -36.98 -33.22
CA TYR A 825 -5.57 -35.73 -32.49
C TYR A 825 -6.70 -34.69 -32.70
N LYS A 826 -7.43 -34.35 -31.63
CA LYS A 826 -8.30 -33.16 -31.55
C LYS A 826 -7.49 -32.01 -30.91
N PRO A 827 -7.38 -30.83 -31.54
CA PRO A 827 -6.68 -29.70 -30.93
C PRO A 827 -7.47 -29.13 -29.73
N ASP A 828 -6.77 -28.89 -28.62
CA ASP A 828 -7.31 -28.25 -27.43
C ASP A 828 -7.56 -26.74 -27.69
N ALA A 829 -8.79 -26.29 -27.45
CA ALA A 829 -9.20 -24.89 -27.64
C ALA A 829 -8.46 -23.95 -26.67
N VAL A 830 -8.25 -24.41 -25.42
CA VAL A 830 -7.55 -23.67 -24.35
C VAL A 830 -6.12 -23.36 -24.77
N ALA A 831 -5.43 -24.41 -25.22
CA ALA A 831 -4.09 -24.31 -25.75
C ALA A 831 -4.03 -23.31 -26.93
N LEU A 832 -4.95 -23.43 -27.90
CA LEU A 832 -4.95 -22.58 -29.08
C LEU A 832 -5.20 -21.09 -28.78
N ALA A 833 -6.05 -20.80 -27.79
CA ALA A 833 -6.25 -19.45 -27.27
C ALA A 833 -4.95 -18.92 -26.65
N CYS A 834 -4.33 -19.67 -25.74
CA CYS A 834 -3.08 -19.27 -25.08
C CYS A 834 -1.94 -19.00 -26.06
N THR A 835 -1.72 -19.84 -27.08
CA THR A 835 -0.71 -19.56 -28.11
C THR A 835 -0.95 -18.25 -28.83
N LYS A 836 -2.22 -17.87 -29.06
CA LYS A 836 -2.54 -16.58 -29.70
C LYS A 836 -2.17 -15.40 -28.80
N VAL A 837 -2.53 -15.46 -27.50
CA VAL A 837 -2.20 -14.41 -26.52
C VAL A 837 -0.69 -14.26 -26.40
N ALA A 838 0.00 -15.38 -26.19
CA ALA A 838 1.41 -15.45 -25.91
C ALA A 838 2.28 -15.04 -27.12
N PHE A 839 1.85 -15.36 -28.34
CA PHE A 839 2.47 -14.87 -29.58
C PHE A 839 2.36 -13.34 -29.74
N LEU A 840 1.28 -12.72 -29.25
CA LEU A 840 1.08 -11.28 -29.37
C LEU A 840 1.86 -10.49 -28.31
N PHE A 841 1.96 -10.99 -27.06
CA PHE A 841 2.93 -10.47 -26.08
C PHE A 841 4.36 -10.56 -26.61
N PHE A 842 4.70 -11.65 -27.28
CA PHE A 842 6.01 -11.81 -27.92
C PHE A 842 6.24 -10.83 -29.08
N ALA A 843 5.25 -10.61 -29.95
CA ALA A 843 5.34 -9.63 -31.02
C ALA A 843 5.47 -8.19 -30.48
N ALA A 844 4.73 -7.85 -29.42
CA ALA A 844 4.85 -6.58 -28.70
C ALA A 844 6.27 -6.37 -28.16
N LEU A 845 6.81 -7.37 -27.46
CA LEU A 845 8.15 -7.32 -26.90
C LEU A 845 9.20 -7.17 -28.01
N LEU A 846 9.12 -7.94 -29.10
CA LEU A 846 10.02 -7.76 -30.25
C LEU A 846 9.99 -6.33 -30.81
N ILE A 847 8.80 -5.79 -31.08
CA ILE A 847 8.68 -4.47 -31.72
C ILE A 847 9.20 -3.35 -30.82
N THR A 848 9.00 -3.46 -29.51
CA THR A 848 9.39 -2.43 -28.54
C THR A 848 10.87 -2.55 -28.12
N TRP A 849 11.41 -3.76 -27.94
CA TRP A 849 12.78 -3.98 -27.42
C TRP A 849 13.86 -4.24 -28.47
N VAL A 850 13.53 -4.75 -29.67
CA VAL A 850 14.55 -5.00 -30.72
C VAL A 850 15.25 -3.72 -31.17
N PRO A 851 14.59 -2.56 -31.38
CA PRO A 851 15.28 -1.32 -31.75
C PRO A 851 16.31 -0.89 -30.68
N ALA A 852 15.96 -1.00 -29.40
CA ALA A 852 16.85 -0.65 -28.28
C ALA A 852 18.03 -1.61 -28.18
N THR A 853 17.75 -2.90 -28.32
CA THR A 853 18.74 -3.98 -28.39
C THR A 853 19.72 -3.79 -29.54
N VAL A 854 19.22 -3.55 -30.76
CA VAL A 854 20.05 -3.40 -31.96
C VAL A 854 20.83 -2.09 -31.92
N ASN A 855 20.27 -1.00 -31.37
CA ASN A 855 21.03 0.22 -31.10
C ASN A 855 22.19 -0.05 -30.13
N ARG A 856 21.96 -0.81 -29.05
CA ARG A 856 23.01 -1.13 -28.06
C ARG A 856 24.09 -2.05 -28.66
N ALA A 857 23.71 -3.03 -29.47
CA ALA A 857 24.66 -3.87 -30.21
C ALA A 857 25.45 -3.06 -31.25
N TYR A 858 24.82 -2.10 -31.93
CA TYR A 858 25.47 -1.19 -32.86
C TYR A 858 26.49 -0.28 -32.16
N ILE A 859 26.13 0.31 -31.01
CA ILE A 859 27.03 1.11 -30.15
C ILE A 859 28.26 0.29 -29.77
N PHE A 860 28.07 -0.97 -29.38
CA PHE A 860 29.15 -1.87 -28.98
C PHE A 860 30.10 -2.23 -30.14
N LEU A 861 29.55 -2.48 -31.33
CA LEU A 861 30.34 -2.82 -32.52
C LEU A 861 31.04 -1.63 -33.19
N ASN A 862 30.53 -0.40 -33.00
CA ASN A 862 31.03 0.82 -33.64
C ASN A 862 31.69 1.79 -32.64
N GLY A 863 32.30 1.27 -31.58
CA GLY A 863 33.19 2.04 -30.69
C GLY A 863 32.50 3.14 -29.88
N GLY A 864 31.24 2.93 -29.46
CA GLY A 864 30.49 3.88 -28.62
C GLY A 864 29.56 4.83 -29.39
N LEU A 865 29.61 4.85 -30.72
CA LEU A 865 28.76 5.72 -31.54
C LEU A 865 27.34 5.16 -31.68
N ALA A 866 26.35 5.93 -31.24
CA ALA A 866 24.94 5.56 -31.36
C ALA A 866 24.38 5.86 -32.77
N SER A 867 23.57 4.93 -33.29
CA SER A 867 22.92 5.11 -34.58
C SER A 867 21.69 6.00 -34.41
N PHE A 868 21.73 7.21 -34.96
CA PHE A 868 20.61 8.16 -34.89
C PHE A 868 19.28 7.57 -35.42
N PRO A 869 19.24 6.83 -36.55
CA PRO A 869 18.03 6.12 -36.97
C PRO A 869 17.52 5.08 -35.96
N LEU A 870 18.41 4.36 -35.28
CA LEU A 870 17.99 3.38 -34.26
C LEU A 870 17.54 4.06 -32.96
N LEU A 871 18.19 5.16 -32.55
CA LEU A 871 17.71 6.02 -31.46
C LEU A 871 16.31 6.58 -31.73
N TYR A 872 16.05 7.04 -32.96
CA TYR A 872 14.73 7.51 -33.37
C TYR A 872 13.68 6.38 -33.32
N MET A 873 14.03 5.18 -33.78
CA MET A 873 13.17 4.00 -33.67
C MET A 873 12.96 3.55 -32.21
N VAL A 874 13.93 3.75 -31.31
CA VAL A 874 13.75 3.55 -29.86
C VAL A 874 12.76 4.56 -29.30
N GLY A 875 12.96 5.86 -29.55
CA GLY A 875 12.05 6.91 -29.09
C GLY A 875 10.61 6.74 -29.62
N LEU A 876 10.46 6.17 -30.82
CA LEU A 876 9.15 5.88 -31.42
C LEU A 876 8.51 4.60 -30.89
N LEU A 877 9.27 3.51 -30.71
CA LEU A 877 8.71 2.17 -30.47
C LEU A 877 8.74 1.74 -29.00
N LEU A 878 9.65 2.24 -28.16
CA LEU A 878 9.67 1.92 -26.72
C LEU A 878 8.39 2.42 -26.00
N PRO A 879 7.86 3.64 -26.26
CA PRO A 879 6.61 4.10 -25.64
C PRO A 879 5.35 3.37 -26.11
N LEU A 880 5.41 2.65 -27.25
CA LEU A 880 4.26 1.91 -27.79
C LEU A 880 3.96 0.59 -27.05
N GLN A 881 4.65 0.27 -25.97
CA GLN A 881 4.35 -0.89 -25.11
C GLN A 881 2.86 -0.90 -24.68
N GLY A 882 2.31 0.24 -24.28
CA GLY A 882 0.88 0.37 -23.95
C GLY A 882 -0.06 0.13 -25.15
N PHE A 883 0.32 0.61 -26.34
CA PHE A 883 -0.45 0.36 -27.57
C PHE A 883 -0.49 -1.13 -27.91
N TRP A 884 0.63 -1.85 -27.79
CA TRP A 884 0.65 -3.29 -28.03
C TRP A 884 -0.12 -4.09 -26.98
N ASN A 885 -0.06 -3.68 -25.70
CA ASN A 885 -0.88 -4.26 -24.64
C ASN A 885 -2.39 -4.08 -24.93
N ALA A 886 -2.81 -2.92 -25.44
CA ALA A 886 -4.18 -2.72 -25.92
C ALA A 886 -4.54 -3.60 -27.13
N VAL A 887 -3.65 -3.75 -28.11
CA VAL A 887 -3.84 -4.66 -29.26
C VAL A 887 -3.99 -6.11 -28.80
N ILE A 888 -3.18 -6.56 -27.83
CA ILE A 888 -3.28 -7.88 -27.21
C ILE A 888 -4.66 -8.03 -26.58
N TYR A 889 -5.03 -7.13 -25.66
CA TYR A 889 -6.31 -7.16 -24.92
C TYR A 889 -7.54 -7.15 -25.84
N ILE A 890 -7.55 -6.31 -26.88
CA ILE A 890 -8.65 -6.28 -27.87
C ILE A 890 -8.72 -7.60 -28.65
N SER A 891 -7.58 -8.22 -28.95
CA SER A 891 -7.52 -9.46 -29.72
C SER A 891 -7.90 -10.71 -28.90
N THR A 892 -7.68 -10.70 -27.58
CA THR A 892 -8.08 -11.77 -26.66
C THR A 892 -9.55 -11.65 -26.31
N SER A 893 -10.05 -10.43 -26.13
CA SER A 893 -11.47 -10.13 -25.85
C SER A 893 -12.36 -10.08 -27.10
N MET A 894 -11.82 -10.37 -28.29
CA MET A 894 -12.51 -10.08 -29.57
C MET A 894 -13.79 -10.90 -29.81
N SER A 895 -13.99 -12.03 -29.13
CA SER A 895 -15.27 -12.75 -29.13
C SER A 895 -16.34 -11.96 -28.39
N ALA A 896 -16.06 -11.52 -27.16
CA ALA A 896 -16.94 -10.66 -26.37
C ALA A 896 -17.22 -9.31 -27.07
N CYS A 897 -16.21 -8.67 -27.66
CA CYS A 897 -16.40 -7.43 -28.43
C CYS A 897 -17.30 -7.64 -29.65
N ARG A 898 -17.18 -8.78 -30.37
CA ARG A 898 -18.06 -9.10 -31.51
C ARG A 898 -19.48 -9.46 -31.08
N GLU A 899 -19.64 -10.13 -29.94
CA GLU A 899 -20.94 -10.46 -29.35
C GLU A 899 -21.67 -9.17 -28.98
N MET A 900 -21.03 -8.30 -28.19
CA MET A 900 -21.51 -6.96 -27.85
C MET A 900 -21.84 -6.14 -29.11
N TRP A 901 -20.96 -6.12 -30.12
CA TRP A 901 -21.21 -5.39 -31.37
C TRP A 901 -22.31 -6.00 -32.26
N SER A 902 -22.59 -7.29 -32.14
CA SER A 902 -23.71 -7.94 -32.83
C SER A 902 -25.05 -7.64 -32.17
N THR A 903 -25.08 -7.62 -30.83
CA THR A 903 -26.23 -7.17 -30.03
C THR A 903 -26.54 -5.69 -30.31
N LEU A 904 -25.52 -4.84 -30.38
CA LEU A 904 -25.66 -3.41 -30.73
C LEU A 904 -26.10 -3.16 -32.18
N ARG A 905 -25.96 -4.13 -33.11
CA ARG A 905 -26.41 -4.01 -34.51
C ARG A 905 -27.74 -4.68 -34.82
N GLY A 906 -28.44 -5.24 -33.82
CA GLY A 906 -29.82 -5.73 -33.97
C GLY A 906 -30.03 -6.89 -34.96
N GLN A 907 -28.96 -7.54 -35.43
CA GLN A 907 -29.08 -8.66 -36.37
C GLN A 907 -29.40 -9.96 -35.63
N GLN A 908 -30.70 -10.25 -35.44
CA GLN A 908 -31.12 -11.63 -35.24
C GLN A 908 -30.75 -12.45 -36.49
N ARG A 909 -30.06 -13.57 -36.30
CA ARG A 909 -29.94 -14.64 -37.30
C ARG A 909 -30.74 -15.83 -36.82
N GLU A 910 -31.59 -16.35 -37.71
CA GLU A 910 -32.45 -17.49 -37.47
C GLU A 910 -31.65 -18.76 -37.12
N ALA A 911 -32.33 -19.69 -36.45
CA ALA A 911 -31.72 -20.88 -35.88
C ALA A 911 -31.23 -21.86 -36.96
N VAL A 912 -29.93 -22.18 -36.91
CA VAL A 912 -29.34 -23.35 -37.57
C VAL A 912 -29.11 -24.44 -36.50
N PRO A 913 -29.36 -25.73 -36.78
CA PRO A 913 -29.51 -26.75 -35.73
C PRO A 913 -28.34 -26.86 -34.74
N VAL A 914 -28.69 -26.79 -33.46
CA VAL A 914 -27.77 -26.82 -32.32
C VAL A 914 -27.40 -28.26 -31.96
N VAL A 915 -26.21 -28.71 -32.39
CA VAL A 915 -25.34 -29.61 -31.60
C VAL A 915 -23.86 -29.27 -31.86
N ALA A 916 -23.43 -29.29 -33.12
CA ALA A 916 -22.00 -29.15 -33.47
C ALA A 916 -21.41 -27.73 -33.28
N ALA A 917 -22.23 -26.68 -33.43
CA ALA A 917 -21.76 -25.29 -33.34
C ALA A 917 -21.58 -24.80 -31.89
N TYR A 918 -22.38 -25.31 -30.94
CA TYR A 918 -22.32 -24.89 -29.53
C TYR A 918 -21.10 -25.45 -28.80
N GLU A 919 -20.73 -26.71 -29.04
CA GLU A 919 -19.50 -27.30 -28.49
C GLU A 919 -18.23 -26.54 -28.91
N GLY A 920 -18.17 -26.05 -30.16
CA GLY A 920 -17.03 -25.30 -30.67
C GLY A 920 -16.94 -23.86 -30.17
N ARG A 921 -18.09 -23.22 -29.90
CA ARG A 921 -18.15 -21.81 -29.45
C ARG A 921 -17.95 -21.67 -27.95
N SER A 922 -18.57 -22.55 -27.16
CA SER A 922 -18.40 -22.61 -25.70
C SER A 922 -16.94 -22.92 -25.31
N ARG A 923 -16.34 -23.95 -25.93
CA ARG A 923 -14.93 -24.32 -25.66
C ARG A 923 -13.94 -23.19 -25.91
N ASN A 924 -14.17 -22.32 -26.91
CA ASN A 924 -13.27 -21.19 -27.20
C ASN A 924 -13.38 -20.03 -26.19
N ASN A 925 -14.53 -19.83 -25.55
CA ASN A 925 -14.68 -18.80 -24.52
C ASN A 925 -14.14 -19.27 -23.16
N VAL A 926 -14.40 -20.53 -22.78
CA VAL A 926 -13.78 -21.16 -21.59
C VAL A 926 -12.25 -21.18 -21.74
N ALA A 927 -11.75 -21.49 -22.93
CA ALA A 927 -10.33 -21.44 -23.29
C ALA A 927 -9.64 -20.10 -23.05
N MET A 928 -10.30 -18.99 -23.37
CA MET A 928 -9.73 -17.65 -23.15
C MET A 928 -9.81 -17.24 -21.68
N SER A 929 -10.87 -17.66 -20.96
CA SER A 929 -11.03 -17.45 -19.52
C SER A 929 -9.95 -18.18 -18.70
N GLU A 930 -9.73 -19.49 -18.94
CA GLU A 930 -8.66 -20.23 -18.27
C GLU A 930 -7.28 -19.61 -18.55
N CYS A 931 -7.04 -19.13 -19.77
CA CYS A 931 -5.76 -18.53 -20.11
C CYS A 931 -5.48 -17.21 -19.39
N ALA A 932 -6.50 -16.33 -19.29
CA ALA A 932 -6.37 -15.08 -18.53
C ALA A 932 -6.04 -15.35 -17.05
N SER A 933 -6.53 -16.47 -16.48
CA SER A 933 -6.23 -16.91 -15.11
C SER A 933 -4.88 -17.64 -14.91
N LEU A 934 -4.05 -17.67 -15.97
CA LEU A 934 -2.70 -18.25 -16.00
C LEU A 934 -1.62 -17.23 -16.44
N THR A 935 -2.02 -16.01 -16.82
CA THR A 935 -1.11 -14.95 -17.32
C THR A 935 -1.31 -13.61 -16.61
N GLY A 936 -2.10 -13.58 -15.54
CA GLY A 936 -2.38 -12.43 -14.69
C GLY A 936 -2.15 -12.78 -13.23
#